data_AF-A0A955ACQ2-F1
#
_entry.id   AF-A0A955ACQ2-F1
#
_cell.length_a   1.000
_cell.length_b   1.000
_cell.length_c   1.000
_cell.angle_alpha   90.00
_cell.angle_beta   90.00
_cell.angle_gamma   90.00
#
_symmetry.space_group_name_H-M   'P 1'
#
loop_
_entity.id
_entity.type
_entity.pdbx_description
1 polymer ?
#
loop_
_entity_poly.entity_id
_entity_poly.type
_entity_poly.pdbx_seq_one_letter_code
_entity_poly.pdbx_strand_id
1 'polypeptide(L)'
;MDKLAHQTLGGLQSASEAAHAWHDHTRPGYRLKKLEVTNWGTFDSTDGRVFSLAPDGRTALLVGQNGSGKSTLVDALLTLLVQPGVRNYNVAAGAKKRERDERTYLRGACGRSSDEELGSVTDYLRPHDNHYSVLLACFERAATGEAFTVAQVLQVSADGELDKTYAFCPSERSIAADLSNLQRGQRITKQLIQRGFQATSKYTEYLPWIAGCTHMRPKAMDVFNQTVAVKDIQSLNRFIRDHMLEPHPWRERIEGLLGHFTQLSQAHQSLVKARRQVELLTPIAVAAEAHRSLAADMENCQHQLDAVDSYFRTRLVAWLTPRLQTHGSAISAAARMKQELQTEIEALDETQRYLKNEIEKTGGQRLRQLPLLLETQQALLTAKRRERQRLQSALQTVGIAAECSDSRSGQNMLLDTRQGFETLPQQLENLRLELAQQSSLLAEQRLQQARVLTDLRTRIDEEQSQLDALSEQPGNIPNWLAEVRTAMAVALNLPESQLVFACELISVAEAELDWQPAIETVLRRFALSLLVPDRHYRAVSHYVETHALVDARGRGQRLVYMRVNDKPLLRSPDRLHDDSLIRKLVLRMPENVMQSVEVDDQTSLLAWLEQELRRRFDYRCCQTLEQFQRAPGLALTQNRHIKLGTQHHEKDDRPGGTDSRRFVLGWDNAQRLSDLRGSLSGLRQLQQSVLKTISDMESDSRLLSKKLAAIDTASGVPDFDLIDTARHQREIDALEAERCAIEDSNDAVRLLRERLNAAIERRFAAQHDRDAQVAIESNLLRENDQASHWLERHQSLLNERESQGTLAAHRLTFDALDAQLHNHLSQLQEISEFAELQSQTSHAIQVRLNALHSAAEPIHADGIRAMQKF
;
A
#
# COMPACT_ATOMS: atom_id res chain seq x y z
N MET A 1 -64.78 -31.49 -71.16
CA MET A 1 -65.49 -31.97 -72.36
C MET A 1 -65.24 -30.93 -73.44
N ASP A 2 -64.67 -31.18 -74.59
CA ASP A 2 -64.28 -32.42 -75.25
C ASP A 2 -63.29 -32.01 -76.38
N LYS A 3 -62.21 -32.78 -76.55
CA LYS A 3 -61.52 -33.07 -77.84
C LYS A 3 -60.98 -31.87 -78.66
N LEU A 4 -59.66 -31.65 -78.74
CA LEU A 4 -58.69 -32.39 -79.57
C LEU A 4 -59.21 -32.81 -80.97
N ALA A 5 -58.48 -32.33 -81.99
CA ALA A 5 -58.46 -32.72 -83.41
C ALA A 5 -59.48 -32.05 -84.36
N HIS A 6 -59.04 -31.05 -85.14
CA HIS A 6 -58.62 -31.28 -86.54
C HIS A 6 -58.22 -29.99 -87.28
N GLN A 7 -57.26 -30.15 -88.20
CA GLN A 7 -56.95 -29.35 -89.41
C GLN A 7 -55.74 -28.38 -89.41
N THR A 8 -54.61 -29.04 -89.68
CA THR A 8 -53.36 -28.66 -90.35
C THR A 8 -53.46 -28.04 -91.76
N LEU A 9 -52.39 -27.31 -92.14
CA LEU A 9 -51.81 -27.05 -93.49
C LEU A 9 -52.16 -25.74 -94.23
N GLY A 10 -51.16 -24.86 -94.35
CA GLY A 10 -51.15 -23.68 -95.25
C GLY A 10 -49.91 -22.80 -95.08
N GLY A 11 -48.74 -23.29 -95.50
CA GLY A 11 -47.46 -22.59 -95.36
C GLY A 11 -46.98 -21.86 -96.61
N LEU A 12 -46.25 -20.76 -96.37
CA LEU A 12 -45.01 -20.33 -97.04
C LEU A 12 -45.05 -19.97 -98.53
N GLN A 13 -45.42 -18.71 -98.86
CA GLN A 13 -45.07 -18.03 -100.13
C GLN A 13 -45.35 -16.51 -100.06
N SER A 14 -44.47 -15.69 -99.45
CA SER A 14 -44.55 -14.21 -99.58
C SER A 14 -43.28 -13.46 -99.10
N ALA A 15 -42.10 -13.75 -99.64
CA ALA A 15 -40.85 -13.13 -99.14
C ALA A 15 -39.84 -12.66 -100.23
N SER A 16 -40.26 -12.29 -101.45
CA SER A 16 -39.29 -11.95 -102.53
C SER A 16 -39.33 -10.56 -103.16
N GLU A 17 -40.20 -9.62 -102.75
CA GLU A 17 -40.31 -8.33 -103.47
C GLU A 17 -39.70 -7.11 -102.74
N ALA A 18 -39.13 -7.28 -101.55
CA ALA A 18 -38.43 -6.21 -100.81
C ALA A 18 -36.96 -6.00 -101.22
N ALA A 19 -36.60 -6.27 -102.49
CA ALA A 19 -35.21 -6.41 -102.93
C ALA A 19 -34.60 -5.18 -103.66
N HIS A 20 -35.21 -3.99 -103.60
CA HIS A 20 -34.76 -2.82 -104.41
C HIS A 20 -34.36 -1.54 -103.63
N ALA A 21 -33.96 -1.63 -102.36
CA ALA A 21 -33.44 -0.47 -101.62
C ALA A 21 -32.29 -0.82 -100.65
N TRP A 22 -31.07 -1.03 -101.17
CA TRP A 22 -29.87 -1.21 -100.33
C TRP A 22 -28.64 -0.46 -100.91
N HIS A 23 -28.77 0.85 -101.16
CA HIS A 23 -27.62 1.76 -101.16
C HIS A 23 -27.55 2.43 -99.79
N ASP A 24 -26.91 1.72 -98.86
CA ASP A 24 -26.86 2.06 -97.45
C ASP A 24 -25.45 2.57 -97.10
N HIS A 25 -25.23 3.88 -97.27
CA HIS A 25 -24.03 4.59 -96.82
C HIS A 25 -24.02 4.83 -95.29
N THR A 26 -24.97 4.25 -94.54
CA THR A 26 -25.14 4.45 -93.09
C THR A 26 -24.67 3.27 -92.23
N ARG A 27 -23.61 2.59 -92.65
CA ARG A 27 -23.07 1.44 -91.92
C ARG A 27 -21.97 1.87 -90.93
N PRO A 28 -22.16 1.70 -89.61
CA PRO A 28 -21.19 2.11 -88.62
C PRO A 28 -19.95 1.20 -88.60
N GLY A 29 -18.82 1.77 -88.19
CA GLY A 29 -17.53 1.08 -87.99
C GLY A 29 -16.64 0.99 -89.23
N TYR A 30 -15.40 0.54 -89.03
CA TYR A 30 -14.49 0.20 -90.13
C TYR A 30 -14.86 -1.18 -90.69
N ARG A 31 -14.98 -1.29 -92.01
CA ARG A 31 -15.36 -2.53 -92.70
C ARG A 31 -14.34 -2.89 -93.77
N LEU A 32 -14.17 -4.18 -94.02
CA LEU A 32 -13.21 -4.67 -95.02
C LEU A 32 -13.61 -4.15 -96.40
N LYS A 33 -12.82 -3.22 -96.94
CA LYS A 33 -12.97 -2.68 -98.29
C LYS A 33 -12.36 -3.65 -99.30
N LYS A 34 -11.12 -4.08 -99.04
CA LYS A 34 -10.33 -4.92 -99.95
C LYS A 34 -9.35 -5.81 -99.18
N LEU A 35 -9.15 -7.03 -99.67
CA LEU A 35 -8.13 -7.98 -99.23
C LEU A 35 -7.31 -8.39 -100.45
N GLU A 36 -6.00 -8.15 -100.42
CA GLU A 36 -5.06 -8.55 -101.46
C GLU A 36 -4.08 -9.59 -100.90
N VAL A 37 -3.75 -10.59 -101.71
CA VAL A 37 -2.82 -11.67 -101.34
C VAL A 37 -1.88 -12.00 -102.50
N THR A 38 -0.62 -12.28 -102.16
CA THR A 38 0.38 -12.84 -103.07
C THR A 38 1.09 -14.02 -102.43
N ASN A 39 1.34 -15.07 -103.23
CA ASN A 39 2.03 -16.30 -102.80
C ASN A 39 1.47 -16.92 -101.50
N TRP A 40 0.16 -16.95 -101.30
CA TRP A 40 -0.46 -17.43 -100.05
C TRP A 40 -1.39 -18.62 -100.29
N GLY A 41 -1.08 -19.78 -99.70
CA GLY A 41 -1.79 -21.02 -99.91
C GLY A 41 -1.85 -21.40 -101.40
N THR A 42 -3.06 -21.64 -101.92
CA THR A 42 -3.28 -21.98 -103.34
C THR A 42 -3.12 -20.79 -104.30
N PHE A 43 -2.98 -19.56 -103.79
CA PHE A 43 -2.78 -18.38 -104.64
C PHE A 43 -1.29 -18.23 -104.97
N ASP A 44 -0.91 -18.63 -106.18
CA ASP A 44 0.46 -18.52 -106.68
C ASP A 44 0.66 -17.29 -107.57
N SER A 45 1.67 -16.50 -107.24
CA SER A 45 1.99 -15.20 -107.87
C SER A 45 3.39 -15.22 -108.49
N THR A 46 3.88 -16.39 -108.91
CA THR A 46 5.15 -16.58 -109.62
C THR A 46 5.24 -15.73 -110.90
N ASP A 47 4.11 -15.48 -111.57
CA ASP A 47 3.99 -14.58 -112.72
C ASP A 47 3.76 -13.09 -112.35
N GLY A 48 3.90 -12.71 -111.07
CA GLY A 48 3.70 -11.34 -110.58
C GLY A 48 2.25 -10.91 -110.35
N ARG A 49 1.28 -11.85 -110.44
CA ARG A 49 -0.15 -11.56 -110.29
C ARG A 49 -0.55 -11.31 -108.84
N VAL A 50 -1.28 -10.21 -108.59
CA VAL A 50 -1.93 -9.94 -107.29
C VAL A 50 -3.37 -10.42 -107.31
N PHE A 51 -3.77 -11.22 -106.32
CA PHE A 51 -5.16 -11.64 -106.16
C PHE A 51 -5.86 -10.69 -105.20
N SER A 52 -7.02 -10.17 -105.59
CA SER A 52 -7.78 -9.19 -104.82
C SER A 52 -9.23 -9.64 -104.63
N LEU A 53 -9.72 -9.51 -103.41
CA LEU A 53 -11.12 -9.63 -103.01
C LEU A 53 -11.57 -8.24 -102.55
N ALA A 54 -12.58 -7.66 -103.22
CA ALA A 54 -13.12 -6.34 -102.88
C ALA A 54 -14.59 -6.44 -102.43
N PRO A 55 -14.85 -6.65 -101.12
CA PRO A 55 -16.22 -6.62 -100.58
C PRO A 55 -16.80 -5.21 -100.48
N ASP A 56 -15.98 -4.15 -100.58
CA ASP A 56 -16.37 -2.74 -100.47
C ASP A 56 -17.21 -2.44 -99.23
N GLY A 57 -16.85 -3.04 -98.09
CA GLY A 57 -17.55 -2.89 -96.81
C GLY A 57 -18.93 -3.60 -96.74
N ARG A 58 -19.27 -4.41 -97.74
CA ARG A 58 -20.49 -5.21 -97.78
C ARG A 58 -20.25 -6.65 -97.32
N THR A 59 -21.33 -7.35 -97.00
CA THR A 59 -21.28 -8.80 -96.73
C THR A 59 -20.95 -9.53 -98.03
N ALA A 60 -19.87 -10.29 -98.04
CA ALA A 60 -19.45 -11.12 -99.18
C ALA A 60 -19.65 -12.61 -98.87
N LEU A 61 -20.23 -13.34 -99.81
CA LEU A 61 -20.35 -14.80 -99.76
C LEU A 61 -19.32 -15.42 -100.71
N LEU A 62 -18.39 -16.21 -100.17
CA LEU A 62 -17.40 -16.93 -100.96
C LEU A 62 -17.94 -18.32 -101.34
N VAL A 63 -18.19 -18.55 -102.63
CA VAL A 63 -18.72 -19.82 -103.17
C VAL A 63 -17.74 -20.38 -104.21
N GLY A 64 -17.61 -21.71 -104.29
CA GLY A 64 -16.71 -22.40 -105.21
C GLY A 64 -16.49 -23.86 -104.82
N GLN A 65 -15.83 -24.65 -105.67
CA GLN A 65 -15.52 -26.06 -105.38
C GLN A 65 -14.52 -26.22 -104.21
N ASN A 66 -14.47 -27.40 -103.59
CA ASN A 66 -13.45 -27.68 -102.57
C ASN A 66 -12.04 -27.54 -103.17
N GLY A 67 -11.11 -26.94 -102.41
CA GLY A 67 -9.76 -26.63 -102.91
C GLY A 67 -9.61 -25.31 -103.67
N SER A 68 -10.69 -24.58 -103.95
CA SER A 68 -10.66 -23.31 -104.70
C SER A 68 -10.08 -22.09 -103.94
N GLY A 69 -9.45 -22.28 -102.77
CA GLY A 69 -8.83 -21.19 -102.00
C GLY A 69 -9.77 -20.33 -101.12
N LYS A 70 -11.05 -20.68 -100.95
CA LYS A 70 -12.02 -19.89 -100.14
C LYS A 70 -11.56 -19.71 -98.68
N SER A 71 -11.30 -20.81 -97.99
CA SER A 71 -10.83 -20.79 -96.60
C SER A 71 -9.45 -20.14 -96.49
N THR A 72 -8.61 -20.25 -97.53
CA THR A 72 -7.30 -19.61 -97.61
C THR A 72 -7.37 -18.07 -97.53
N LEU A 73 -8.40 -17.45 -98.12
CA LEU A 73 -8.63 -16.00 -98.00
C LEU A 73 -9.10 -15.60 -96.61
N VAL A 74 -9.95 -16.41 -95.97
CA VAL A 74 -10.38 -16.17 -94.58
C VAL A 74 -9.21 -16.33 -93.61
N ASP A 75 -8.38 -17.35 -93.83
CA ASP A 75 -7.15 -17.58 -93.08
C ASP A 75 -6.12 -16.45 -93.29
N ALA A 76 -6.09 -15.81 -94.47
CA ALA A 76 -5.27 -14.62 -94.70
C ALA A 76 -5.72 -13.46 -93.79
N LEU A 77 -7.03 -13.24 -93.65
CA LEU A 77 -7.57 -12.22 -92.75
C LEU A 77 -7.30 -12.53 -91.27
N LEU A 78 -7.42 -13.80 -90.87
CA LEU A 78 -7.01 -14.27 -89.53
C LEU A 78 -5.52 -14.01 -89.27
N THR A 79 -4.68 -14.26 -90.27
CA THR A 79 -3.23 -14.04 -90.21
C THR A 79 -2.90 -12.57 -89.99
N LEU A 80 -3.66 -11.65 -90.60
CA LEU A 80 -3.47 -10.21 -90.42
C LEU A 80 -3.89 -9.67 -89.05
N LEU A 81 -4.90 -10.27 -88.41
CA LEU A 81 -5.60 -9.66 -87.26
C LEU A 81 -5.44 -10.38 -85.92
N VAL A 82 -5.04 -11.66 -85.92
CA VAL A 82 -4.96 -12.48 -84.69
C VAL A 82 -3.51 -12.74 -84.32
N GLN A 83 -3.17 -12.80 -83.03
CA GLN A 83 -1.81 -13.06 -82.57
C GLN A 83 -1.26 -14.41 -83.05
N PRO A 84 0.00 -14.50 -83.52
CA PRO A 84 0.64 -15.78 -83.83
C PRO A 84 0.61 -16.75 -82.64
N GLY A 85 0.39 -18.04 -82.92
CA GLY A 85 0.36 -19.11 -81.91
C GLY A 85 -1.04 -19.46 -81.38
N VAL A 86 -2.00 -18.54 -81.44
CA VAL A 86 -3.41 -18.80 -81.05
C VAL A 86 -4.31 -19.04 -82.28
N ARG A 87 -3.79 -18.83 -83.49
CA ARG A 87 -4.52 -18.91 -84.78
C ARG A 87 -4.98 -20.33 -85.07
N ASN A 88 -6.24 -20.47 -85.51
CA ASN A 88 -6.81 -21.76 -85.91
C ASN A 88 -6.99 -21.82 -87.43
N TYR A 89 -5.97 -22.29 -88.16
CA TYR A 89 -6.02 -22.39 -89.63
C TYR A 89 -6.88 -23.53 -90.15
N ASN A 90 -7.52 -23.32 -91.31
CA ASN A 90 -8.29 -24.31 -92.08
C ASN A 90 -9.46 -24.98 -91.33
N VAL A 91 -9.85 -24.48 -90.16
CA VAL A 91 -10.94 -25.06 -89.35
C VAL A 91 -12.31 -24.91 -90.04
N ALA A 92 -12.49 -23.84 -90.82
CA ALA A 92 -13.69 -23.63 -91.64
C ALA A 92 -13.92 -24.74 -92.68
N ALA A 93 -12.88 -25.45 -93.11
CA ALA A 93 -12.99 -26.61 -94.01
C ALA A 93 -13.16 -27.96 -93.28
N GLY A 94 -13.18 -27.97 -91.93
CA GLY A 94 -13.35 -29.18 -91.12
C GLY A 94 -12.05 -29.87 -90.68
N ALA A 95 -10.89 -29.23 -90.82
CA ALA A 95 -9.61 -29.75 -90.35
C ALA A 95 -9.54 -29.83 -88.81
N LYS A 96 -8.81 -30.83 -88.27
CA LYS A 96 -8.49 -30.90 -86.83
C LYS A 96 -7.44 -29.84 -86.48
N LYS A 97 -7.51 -29.24 -85.28
CA LYS A 97 -6.56 -28.24 -84.76
C LYS A 97 -5.12 -28.71 -85.01
N ARG A 98 -4.32 -27.93 -85.76
CA ARG A 98 -2.89 -28.12 -86.15
C ARG A 98 -2.58 -28.89 -87.46
N GLU A 99 -3.52 -29.03 -88.40
CA GLU A 99 -3.19 -29.67 -89.71
C GLU A 99 -2.34 -28.77 -90.64
N ARG A 100 -2.41 -27.44 -90.50
CA ARG A 100 -1.67 -26.48 -91.34
C ARG A 100 -1.10 -25.33 -90.49
N ASP A 101 0.12 -24.93 -90.80
CA ASP A 101 0.81 -23.79 -90.18
C ASP A 101 1.16 -22.71 -91.22
N GLU A 102 1.61 -21.54 -90.78
CA GLU A 102 1.96 -20.40 -91.64
C GLU A 102 2.99 -20.78 -92.73
N ARG A 103 3.96 -21.64 -92.41
CA ARG A 103 4.95 -22.13 -93.38
C ARG A 103 4.31 -22.99 -94.48
N THR A 104 3.27 -23.76 -94.14
CA THR A 104 2.50 -24.57 -95.10
C THR A 104 1.71 -23.69 -96.07
N TYR A 105 1.18 -22.55 -95.60
CA TYR A 105 0.54 -21.55 -96.47
C TYR A 105 1.55 -20.80 -97.34
N LEU A 106 2.73 -20.45 -96.80
CA LEU A 106 3.81 -19.82 -97.56
C LEU A 106 4.22 -20.68 -98.78
N ARG A 107 4.49 -21.97 -98.55
CA ARG A 107 4.88 -22.95 -99.59
C ARG A 107 3.72 -23.39 -100.49
N GLY A 108 2.49 -23.10 -100.10
CA GLY A 108 1.29 -23.40 -100.91
C GLY A 108 0.99 -24.89 -101.04
N ALA A 109 0.76 -25.58 -99.93
CA ALA A 109 0.36 -26.99 -99.95
C ALA A 109 -0.98 -27.21 -100.69
N CYS A 110 -0.95 -27.95 -101.80
CA CYS A 110 -2.09 -28.10 -102.72
C CYS A 110 -2.66 -29.53 -102.79
N GLY A 111 -1.87 -30.56 -102.44
CA GLY A 111 -2.30 -31.97 -102.51
C GLY A 111 -1.39 -32.90 -101.70
N ARG A 112 -1.73 -34.19 -101.69
CA ARG A 112 -0.84 -35.26 -101.20
C ARG A 112 -0.62 -36.26 -102.33
N SER A 113 0.63 -36.50 -102.68
CA SER A 113 1.05 -37.57 -103.59
C SER A 113 1.57 -38.75 -102.77
N SER A 114 1.31 -39.98 -103.22
CA SER A 114 1.81 -41.20 -102.58
C SER A 114 3.01 -41.72 -103.35
N ASP A 115 4.16 -41.79 -102.70
CA ASP A 115 5.38 -42.40 -103.24
C ASP A 115 5.64 -43.73 -102.51
N GLU A 116 5.97 -44.80 -103.25
CA GLU A 116 5.94 -46.19 -102.74
C GLU A 116 7.04 -46.50 -101.70
N GLU A 117 8.09 -45.67 -101.56
CA GLU A 117 9.16 -45.85 -100.57
C GLU A 117 9.09 -44.92 -99.33
N LEU A 118 8.34 -43.81 -99.37
CA LEU A 118 8.38 -42.76 -98.31
C LEU A 118 7.00 -42.38 -97.73
N GLY A 119 5.90 -43.00 -98.17
CA GLY A 119 4.55 -42.70 -97.68
C GLY A 119 3.97 -41.41 -98.28
N SER A 120 2.85 -40.92 -97.72
CA SER A 120 2.16 -39.75 -98.30
C SER A 120 2.98 -38.45 -98.13
N VAL A 121 3.49 -37.89 -99.23
CA VAL A 121 4.20 -36.61 -99.26
C VAL A 121 3.20 -35.50 -99.61
N THR A 122 3.35 -34.32 -98.99
CA THR A 122 2.50 -33.16 -99.30
C THR A 122 3.11 -32.36 -100.44
N ASP A 123 2.35 -32.14 -101.51
CA ASP A 123 2.80 -31.37 -102.67
C ASP A 123 2.68 -29.87 -102.38
N TYR A 124 3.75 -29.13 -102.72
CA TYR A 124 3.85 -27.69 -102.52
C TYR A 124 3.96 -26.98 -103.86
N LEU A 125 3.14 -25.95 -104.09
CA LEU A 125 3.22 -25.10 -105.28
C LEU A 125 4.54 -24.32 -105.35
N ARG A 126 5.09 -23.98 -104.19
CA ARG A 126 6.37 -23.25 -104.03
C ARG A 126 7.28 -24.09 -103.13
N PRO A 127 7.96 -25.12 -103.68
CA PRO A 127 8.77 -26.04 -102.88
C PRO A 127 10.05 -25.39 -102.33
N HIS A 128 10.58 -24.38 -103.03
CA HIS A 128 11.74 -23.62 -102.59
C HIS A 128 11.34 -22.42 -101.73
N ASP A 129 12.07 -22.19 -100.65
CA ASP A 129 11.85 -21.07 -99.73
C ASP A 129 12.36 -19.72 -100.29
N ASN A 130 12.37 -19.57 -101.63
CA ASN A 130 12.90 -18.39 -102.32
C ASN A 130 11.86 -17.26 -102.60
N HIS A 131 10.65 -17.37 -102.05
CA HIS A 131 9.56 -16.42 -102.29
C HIS A 131 9.07 -15.76 -101.00
N TYR A 132 8.58 -14.53 -101.07
CA TYR A 132 7.86 -13.90 -99.96
C TYR A 132 6.36 -13.88 -100.26
N SER A 133 5.55 -13.91 -99.20
CA SER A 133 4.10 -13.77 -99.28
C SER A 133 3.70 -12.44 -98.68
N VAL A 134 2.80 -11.71 -99.35
CA VAL A 134 2.26 -10.45 -98.85
C VAL A 134 0.76 -10.61 -98.70
N LEU A 135 0.27 -10.30 -97.50
CA LEU A 135 -1.14 -10.17 -97.18
C LEU A 135 -1.42 -8.71 -96.88
N LEU A 136 -2.50 -8.16 -97.44
CA LEU A 136 -2.88 -6.76 -97.22
C LEU A 136 -4.40 -6.66 -97.12
N ALA A 137 -4.91 -6.03 -96.07
CA ALA A 137 -6.33 -5.71 -95.94
C ALA A 137 -6.52 -4.22 -95.70
N CYS A 138 -7.39 -3.60 -96.50
CA CYS A 138 -7.83 -2.22 -96.34
C CYS A 138 -9.21 -2.20 -95.72
N PHE A 139 -9.38 -1.41 -94.66
CA PHE A 139 -10.64 -1.18 -93.98
C PHE A 139 -11.05 0.27 -94.13
N GLU A 140 -12.31 0.51 -94.48
CA GLU A 140 -12.87 1.85 -94.68
C GLU A 140 -14.09 2.05 -93.79
N ARG A 141 -14.24 3.27 -93.27
CA ARG A 141 -15.47 3.75 -92.64
C ARG A 141 -16.26 4.57 -93.66
N ALA A 142 -17.34 3.99 -94.18
CA ALA A 142 -18.15 4.61 -95.25
C ALA A 142 -18.70 6.00 -94.89
N ALA A 143 -18.96 6.27 -93.61
CA ALA A 143 -19.51 7.55 -93.15
C ALA A 143 -18.51 8.72 -93.19
N THR A 144 -17.20 8.46 -93.06
CA THR A 144 -16.17 9.50 -93.02
C THR A 144 -15.17 9.41 -94.18
N GLY A 145 -15.16 8.30 -94.93
CA GLY A 145 -14.16 8.03 -95.97
C GLY A 145 -12.77 7.71 -95.42
N GLU A 146 -12.61 7.64 -94.10
CA GLU A 146 -11.34 7.26 -93.48
C GLU A 146 -11.06 5.79 -93.70
N ALA A 147 -9.85 5.48 -94.17
CA ALA A 147 -9.40 4.13 -94.40
C ALA A 147 -8.05 3.88 -93.72
N PHE A 148 -7.85 2.67 -93.24
CA PHE A 148 -6.53 2.20 -92.82
C PHE A 148 -6.22 0.87 -93.51
N THR A 149 -4.94 0.65 -93.76
CA THR A 149 -4.43 -0.58 -94.34
C THR A 149 -3.52 -1.29 -93.36
N VAL A 150 -3.74 -2.58 -93.21
CA VAL A 150 -2.88 -3.51 -92.50
C VAL A 150 -2.25 -4.47 -93.49
N ALA A 151 -0.96 -4.77 -93.31
CA ALA A 151 -0.28 -5.75 -94.14
C ALA A 151 0.68 -6.61 -93.33
N GLN A 152 0.93 -7.83 -93.81
CA GLN A 152 1.93 -8.73 -93.27
C GLN A 152 2.76 -9.31 -94.42
N VAL A 153 4.07 -9.19 -94.30
CA VAL A 153 5.04 -9.81 -95.22
C VAL A 153 5.70 -10.98 -94.50
N LEU A 154 5.63 -12.16 -95.10
CA LEU A 154 6.24 -13.39 -94.60
C LEU A 154 7.35 -13.84 -95.55
N GLN A 155 8.53 -14.13 -95.02
CA GLN A 155 9.65 -14.69 -95.76
C GLN A 155 10.41 -15.70 -94.90
N VAL A 156 11.14 -16.62 -95.53
CA VAL A 156 12.08 -17.48 -94.81
C VAL A 156 13.45 -16.81 -94.81
N SER A 157 14.02 -16.59 -93.63
CA SER A 157 15.36 -16.02 -93.46
C SER A 157 16.44 -17.02 -93.90
N ALA A 158 17.69 -16.56 -94.03
CA ALA A 158 18.83 -17.42 -94.35
C ALA A 158 19.02 -18.59 -93.36
N ASP A 159 18.64 -18.36 -92.10
CA ASP A 159 18.71 -19.34 -91.00
C ASP A 159 17.55 -20.37 -91.01
N GLY A 160 16.64 -20.29 -91.99
CA GLY A 160 15.52 -21.21 -92.14
C GLY A 160 14.29 -20.91 -91.28
N GLU A 161 14.32 -19.84 -90.46
CA GLU A 161 13.17 -19.36 -89.68
C GLU A 161 12.22 -18.48 -90.50
N LEU A 162 10.94 -18.48 -90.13
CA LEU A 162 9.90 -17.67 -90.76
C LEU A 162 9.90 -16.25 -90.16
N ASP A 163 10.46 -15.30 -90.90
CA ASP A 163 10.47 -13.88 -90.57
C ASP A 163 9.13 -13.22 -90.94
N LYS A 164 8.58 -12.45 -90.00
CA LYS A 164 7.24 -11.83 -90.09
C LYS A 164 7.40 -10.34 -89.86
N THR A 165 7.08 -9.55 -90.88
CA THR A 165 7.01 -8.10 -90.75
C THR A 165 5.55 -7.66 -90.84
N TYR A 166 5.06 -6.99 -89.80
CA TYR A 166 3.74 -6.36 -89.74
C TYR A 166 3.86 -4.91 -90.16
N ALA A 167 2.85 -4.41 -90.88
CA ALA A 167 2.82 -3.05 -91.40
C ALA A 167 1.42 -2.44 -91.25
N PHE A 168 1.39 -1.14 -90.94
CA PHE A 168 0.17 -0.36 -90.77
C PHE A 168 0.29 0.99 -91.47
N CYS A 169 -0.77 1.45 -92.12
CA CYS A 169 -0.83 2.78 -92.73
C CYS A 169 -2.26 3.35 -92.57
N PRO A 170 -2.44 4.59 -92.10
CA PRO A 170 -3.76 5.23 -91.96
C PRO A 170 -4.28 5.79 -93.30
N SER A 171 -4.04 5.06 -94.41
CA SER A 171 -4.54 5.36 -95.74
C SER A 171 -4.77 4.07 -96.52
N GLU A 172 -5.52 4.13 -97.62
CA GLU A 172 -5.65 3.01 -98.55
C GLU A 172 -4.32 2.75 -99.28
N ARG A 173 -3.91 1.47 -99.35
CA ARG A 173 -2.70 1.00 -100.03
C ARG A 173 -3.00 -0.27 -100.82
N SER A 174 -2.10 -0.64 -101.75
CA SER A 174 -2.22 -1.88 -102.55
C SER A 174 -0.88 -2.59 -102.67
N ILE A 175 -0.92 -3.92 -102.77
CA ILE A 175 0.27 -4.74 -103.00
C ILE A 175 0.92 -4.39 -104.34
N ALA A 176 0.14 -4.21 -105.41
CA ALA A 176 0.68 -3.94 -106.73
C ALA A 176 1.43 -2.59 -106.80
N ALA A 177 0.87 -1.56 -106.16
CA ALA A 177 1.42 -0.20 -106.17
C ALA A 177 2.53 0.00 -105.12
N ASP A 178 2.31 -0.44 -103.89
CA ASP A 178 3.15 -0.07 -102.76
C ASP A 178 4.09 -1.19 -102.28
N LEU A 179 3.74 -2.47 -102.51
CA LEU A 179 4.48 -3.63 -101.96
C LEU A 179 5.04 -4.57 -103.04
N SER A 180 5.11 -4.11 -104.29
CA SER A 180 5.76 -4.84 -105.37
C SER A 180 7.30 -4.76 -105.26
N ASN A 181 8.01 -5.74 -105.83
CA ASN A 181 9.47 -5.77 -105.96
C ASN A 181 10.26 -5.56 -104.65
N LEU A 182 9.85 -6.20 -103.55
CA LEU A 182 10.62 -6.20 -102.30
C LEU A 182 11.92 -7.02 -102.47
N GLN A 183 13.06 -6.46 -102.06
CA GLN A 183 14.37 -7.12 -102.16
C GLN A 183 14.66 -7.99 -100.94
N ARG A 184 14.86 -9.30 -101.16
CA ARG A 184 15.31 -10.26 -100.14
C ARG A 184 16.77 -9.98 -99.74
N GLY A 185 17.07 -9.99 -98.44
CA GLY A 185 18.41 -9.76 -97.89
C GLY A 185 18.63 -8.39 -97.22
N GLN A 186 17.80 -7.39 -97.52
CA GLN A 186 17.69 -6.17 -96.69
C GLN A 186 16.54 -6.33 -95.69
N ARG A 187 16.60 -5.68 -94.52
CA ARG A 187 15.50 -5.73 -93.53
C ARG A 187 14.21 -5.18 -94.15
N ILE A 188 13.23 -6.05 -94.42
CA ILE A 188 11.93 -5.69 -95.02
C ILE A 188 11.26 -4.56 -94.24
N THR A 189 11.38 -4.57 -92.91
CA THR A 189 10.88 -3.50 -92.04
C THR A 189 11.36 -2.10 -92.46
N LYS A 190 12.63 -1.95 -92.85
CA LYS A 190 13.17 -0.66 -93.32
C LYS A 190 12.59 -0.25 -94.67
N GLN A 191 12.40 -1.20 -95.60
CA GLN A 191 11.80 -0.92 -96.91
C GLN A 191 10.34 -0.45 -96.76
N LEU A 192 9.57 -1.08 -95.87
CA LEU A 192 8.19 -0.68 -95.61
C LEU A 192 8.09 0.72 -94.98
N ILE A 193 9.00 1.05 -94.06
CA ILE A 193 9.08 2.40 -93.46
C ILE A 193 9.40 3.46 -94.53
N GLN A 194 10.36 3.19 -95.42
CA GLN A 194 10.69 4.10 -96.53
C GLN A 194 9.51 4.31 -97.51
N ARG A 195 8.64 3.31 -97.65
CA ARG A 195 7.43 3.38 -98.47
C ARG A 195 6.20 3.96 -97.74
N GLY A 196 6.38 4.47 -96.52
CA GLY A 196 5.34 5.19 -95.77
C GLY A 196 4.44 4.33 -94.87
N PHE A 197 4.85 3.10 -94.55
CA PHE A 197 4.16 2.26 -93.55
C PHE A 197 4.84 2.37 -92.17
N GLN A 198 4.06 2.24 -91.10
CA GLN A 198 4.59 1.89 -89.78
C GLN A 198 4.84 0.38 -89.77
N ALA A 199 6.07 -0.07 -89.56
CA ALA A 199 6.42 -1.49 -89.63
C ALA A 199 7.19 -2.00 -88.40
N THR A 200 6.87 -3.21 -87.95
CA THR A 200 7.51 -3.90 -86.81
C THR A 200 7.57 -5.41 -87.05
N SER A 201 8.46 -6.12 -86.35
CA SER A 201 8.47 -7.58 -86.29
C SER A 201 7.65 -8.13 -85.12
N LYS A 202 7.22 -7.29 -84.17
CA LYS A 202 6.50 -7.70 -82.95
C LYS A 202 5.01 -7.42 -83.05
N TYR A 203 4.20 -8.46 -82.87
CA TYR A 203 2.75 -8.34 -82.88
C TYR A 203 2.20 -7.45 -81.75
N THR A 204 2.85 -7.43 -80.58
CA THR A 204 2.45 -6.61 -79.41
C THR A 204 2.53 -5.10 -79.67
N GLU A 205 3.36 -4.67 -80.63
CA GLU A 205 3.47 -3.27 -81.07
C GLU A 205 2.46 -2.95 -82.18
N TYR A 206 2.18 -3.94 -83.03
CA TYR A 206 1.25 -3.82 -84.17
C TYR A 206 -0.24 -3.77 -83.76
N LEU A 207 -0.68 -4.58 -82.80
CA LEU A 207 -2.07 -4.60 -82.35
C LEU A 207 -2.55 -3.24 -81.78
N PRO A 208 -1.76 -2.51 -80.97
CA PRO A 208 -2.08 -1.15 -80.55
C PRO A 208 -2.32 -0.16 -81.69
N TRP A 209 -1.65 -0.28 -82.84
CA TRP A 209 -1.89 0.61 -83.99
C TRP A 209 -3.29 0.43 -84.55
N ILE A 210 -3.76 -0.82 -84.66
CA ILE A 210 -5.14 -1.13 -85.07
C ILE A 210 -6.13 -0.69 -83.98
N ALA A 211 -5.83 -0.96 -82.70
CA ALA A 211 -6.68 -0.57 -81.58
C ALA A 211 -6.81 0.95 -81.43
N GLY A 212 -5.78 1.73 -81.79
CA GLY A 212 -5.82 3.19 -81.80
C GLY A 212 -6.84 3.75 -82.80
N CYS A 213 -6.97 3.15 -83.99
CA CYS A 213 -7.98 3.58 -84.97
C CYS A 213 -9.37 3.04 -84.63
N THR A 214 -9.46 1.77 -84.26
CA THR A 214 -10.74 1.05 -84.09
C THR A 214 -11.33 1.17 -82.68
N HIS A 215 -10.54 1.61 -81.69
CA HIS A 215 -10.89 1.64 -80.26
C HIS A 215 -11.31 0.27 -79.69
N MET A 216 -10.85 -0.82 -80.30
CA MET A 216 -11.20 -2.18 -79.88
C MET A 216 -10.36 -2.64 -78.67
N ARG A 217 -10.97 -3.44 -77.78
CA ARG A 217 -10.25 -4.12 -76.69
C ARG A 217 -9.51 -5.35 -77.24
N PRO A 218 -8.37 -5.76 -76.66
CA PRO A 218 -7.60 -6.93 -77.13
C PRO A 218 -8.43 -8.22 -77.24
N LYS A 219 -9.35 -8.45 -76.29
CA LYS A 219 -10.25 -9.63 -76.26
C LYS A 219 -11.15 -9.75 -77.49
N ALA A 220 -11.36 -8.66 -78.25
CA ALA A 220 -12.11 -8.69 -79.51
C ALA A 220 -11.46 -9.61 -80.56
N MET A 221 -10.13 -9.69 -80.59
CA MET A 221 -9.43 -10.57 -81.53
C MET A 221 -9.50 -12.05 -81.13
N ASP A 222 -9.59 -12.34 -79.83
CA ASP A 222 -9.85 -13.70 -79.34
C ASP A 222 -11.24 -14.18 -79.78
N VAL A 223 -12.25 -13.31 -79.65
CA VAL A 223 -13.61 -13.58 -80.14
C VAL A 223 -13.61 -13.79 -81.65
N PHE A 224 -12.89 -12.96 -82.43
CA PHE A 224 -12.80 -13.11 -83.89
C PHE A 224 -12.18 -14.46 -84.29
N ASN A 225 -11.04 -14.83 -83.69
CA ASN A 225 -10.37 -16.11 -83.92
C ASN A 225 -11.26 -17.32 -83.62
N GLN A 226 -12.07 -17.23 -82.55
CA GLN A 226 -13.03 -18.28 -82.23
C GLN A 226 -14.21 -18.31 -83.21
N THR A 227 -14.74 -17.15 -83.59
CA THR A 227 -15.90 -17.06 -84.50
C THR A 227 -15.62 -17.70 -85.85
N VAL A 228 -14.41 -17.54 -86.40
CA VAL A 228 -14.02 -18.18 -87.68
C VAL A 228 -13.86 -19.71 -87.54
N ALA A 229 -13.53 -20.20 -86.34
CA ALA A 229 -13.30 -21.61 -86.06
C ALA A 229 -14.57 -22.38 -85.65
N VAL A 230 -15.70 -21.70 -85.43
CA VAL A 230 -16.93 -22.33 -84.93
C VAL A 230 -17.70 -22.96 -86.10
N LYS A 231 -17.78 -24.29 -86.08
CA LYS A 231 -18.64 -25.07 -86.96
C LYS A 231 -20.04 -25.29 -86.36
N ASP A 232 -20.16 -25.30 -85.01
CA ASP A 232 -21.39 -25.33 -84.21
C ASP A 232 -21.16 -24.69 -82.82
N ILE A 233 -22.00 -23.75 -82.37
CA ILE A 233 -21.95 -23.19 -81.00
C ILE A 233 -22.76 -24.11 -80.07
N GLN A 234 -22.09 -24.95 -79.27
CA GLN A 234 -22.77 -25.85 -78.33
C GLN A 234 -23.48 -25.13 -77.16
N SER A 235 -23.01 -23.94 -76.74
CA SER A 235 -23.67 -23.13 -75.71
C SER A 235 -23.25 -21.66 -75.77
N LEU A 236 -24.19 -20.78 -76.11
CA LEU A 236 -23.97 -19.35 -76.22
C LEU A 236 -23.62 -18.70 -74.88
N ASN A 237 -24.26 -19.11 -73.78
CA ASN A 237 -24.05 -18.51 -72.46
C ASN A 237 -22.62 -18.71 -71.94
N ARG A 238 -22.06 -19.90 -72.15
CA ARG A 238 -20.68 -20.18 -71.74
C ARG A 238 -19.68 -19.37 -72.57
N PHE A 239 -19.93 -19.25 -73.87
CA PHE A 239 -19.13 -18.41 -74.75
C PHE A 239 -19.10 -16.95 -74.26
N ILE A 240 -20.27 -16.35 -73.97
CA ILE A 240 -20.37 -14.97 -73.48
C ILE A 240 -19.66 -14.80 -72.13
N ARG A 241 -19.89 -15.70 -71.17
CA ARG A 241 -19.29 -15.58 -69.83
C ARG A 241 -17.76 -15.68 -69.87
N ASP A 242 -17.23 -16.64 -70.62
CA ASP A 242 -15.79 -16.90 -70.65
C ASP A 242 -15.05 -15.86 -71.52
N HIS A 243 -15.67 -15.43 -72.64
CA HIS A 243 -14.98 -14.65 -73.67
C HIS A 243 -15.43 -13.18 -73.77
N MET A 244 -16.56 -12.78 -73.19
CA MET A 244 -17.06 -11.39 -73.26
C MET A 244 -17.12 -10.67 -71.91
N LEU A 245 -17.13 -11.37 -70.77
CA LEU A 245 -17.14 -10.75 -69.42
C LEU A 245 -15.73 -10.73 -68.77
N GLU A 246 -15.46 -9.75 -67.91
CA GLU A 246 -14.19 -9.56 -67.18
C GLU A 246 -14.27 -10.10 -65.72
N PRO A 247 -13.40 -11.02 -65.29
CA PRO A 247 -13.39 -11.53 -63.91
C PRO A 247 -12.77 -10.52 -62.92
N HIS A 248 -13.36 -10.35 -61.73
CA HIS A 248 -12.89 -9.43 -60.67
C HIS A 248 -12.57 -10.17 -59.35
N PRO A 249 -11.41 -9.92 -58.69
CA PRO A 249 -10.96 -10.69 -57.51
C PRO A 249 -11.42 -10.06 -56.18
N TRP A 250 -12.68 -10.29 -55.79
CA TRP A 250 -13.25 -9.68 -54.58
C TRP A 250 -12.71 -10.24 -53.24
N ARG A 251 -12.22 -11.48 -53.22
CA ARG A 251 -11.76 -12.14 -51.98
C ARG A 251 -10.51 -11.49 -51.39
N GLU A 252 -9.52 -11.22 -52.22
CA GLU A 252 -8.24 -10.65 -51.79
C GLU A 252 -8.41 -9.27 -51.12
N ARG A 253 -9.36 -8.46 -51.61
CA ARG A 253 -9.69 -7.16 -51.02
C ARG A 253 -10.29 -7.26 -49.62
N ILE A 254 -11.13 -8.27 -49.36
CA ILE A 254 -11.78 -8.47 -48.07
C ILE A 254 -10.78 -8.96 -47.03
N GLU A 255 -9.89 -9.87 -47.42
CA GLU A 255 -8.83 -10.39 -46.54
C GLU A 255 -7.87 -9.28 -46.09
N GLY A 256 -7.48 -8.37 -46.98
CA GLY A 256 -6.65 -7.22 -46.62
C GLY A 256 -7.29 -6.28 -45.59
N LEU A 257 -8.60 -6.02 -45.71
CA LEU A 257 -9.33 -5.17 -44.75
C LEU A 257 -9.44 -5.81 -43.36
N LEU A 258 -9.68 -7.12 -43.30
CA LEU A 258 -9.71 -7.88 -42.04
C LEU A 258 -8.32 -7.87 -41.36
N GLY A 259 -7.24 -7.99 -42.14
CA GLY A 259 -5.87 -7.85 -41.64
C GLY A 259 -5.60 -6.48 -41.00
N HIS A 260 -6.00 -5.39 -41.65
CA HIS A 260 -5.83 -4.05 -41.07
C HIS A 260 -6.66 -3.83 -39.81
N PHE A 261 -7.89 -4.34 -39.76
CA PHE A 261 -8.74 -4.22 -38.57
C PHE A 261 -8.15 -4.94 -37.35
N THR A 262 -7.62 -6.16 -37.56
CA THR A 262 -6.99 -6.93 -36.49
C THR A 262 -5.74 -6.26 -35.94
N GLN A 263 -4.88 -5.70 -36.81
CA GLN A 263 -3.71 -4.92 -36.40
C GLN A 263 -4.10 -3.67 -35.60
N LEU A 264 -5.10 -2.91 -36.05
CA LEU A 264 -5.61 -1.74 -35.33
C LEU A 264 -6.21 -2.10 -33.97
N SER A 265 -6.95 -3.20 -33.90
CA SER A 265 -7.53 -3.67 -32.64
C SER A 265 -6.45 -4.08 -31.64
N GLN A 266 -5.37 -4.75 -32.08
CA GLN A 266 -4.25 -5.12 -31.23
C GLN A 266 -3.47 -3.90 -30.73
N ALA A 267 -3.21 -2.92 -31.61
CA ALA A 267 -2.57 -1.66 -31.23
C ALA A 267 -3.41 -0.89 -30.19
N HIS A 268 -4.73 -0.81 -30.40
CA HIS A 268 -5.65 -0.18 -29.46
C HIS A 268 -5.65 -0.90 -28.10
N GLN A 269 -5.77 -2.23 -28.08
CA GLN A 269 -5.71 -3.02 -26.84
C GLN A 269 -4.40 -2.82 -26.08
N SER A 270 -3.27 -2.75 -26.80
CA SER A 270 -1.95 -2.50 -26.20
C SER A 270 -1.87 -1.12 -25.57
N LEU A 271 -2.43 -0.09 -26.23
CA LEU A 271 -2.47 1.28 -25.72
C LEU A 271 -3.39 1.41 -24.49
N VAL A 272 -4.54 0.73 -24.49
CA VAL A 272 -5.43 0.65 -23.32
C VAL A 272 -4.75 -0.04 -22.16
N LYS A 273 -4.01 -1.14 -22.41
CA LYS A 273 -3.23 -1.84 -21.38
C LYS A 273 -2.15 -0.93 -20.79
N ALA A 274 -1.39 -0.23 -21.62
CA ALA A 274 -0.36 0.71 -21.17
C ALA A 274 -0.95 1.86 -20.34
N ARG A 275 -2.10 2.42 -20.77
CA ARG A 275 -2.80 3.47 -20.03
C ARG A 275 -3.25 2.98 -18.65
N ARG A 276 -3.84 1.78 -18.57
CA ARG A 276 -4.25 1.16 -17.30
C ARG A 276 -3.06 0.87 -16.39
N GLN A 277 -1.92 0.47 -16.94
CA GLN A 277 -0.68 0.30 -16.17
C GLN A 277 -0.21 1.62 -15.55
N VAL A 278 -0.22 2.72 -16.30
CA VAL A 278 0.13 4.05 -15.77
C VAL A 278 -0.83 4.48 -14.67
N GLU A 279 -2.14 4.30 -14.86
CA GLU A 279 -3.17 4.63 -13.87
C GLU A 279 -2.97 3.85 -12.55
N LEU A 280 -2.58 2.57 -12.63
CA LEU A 280 -2.34 1.72 -11.45
C LEU A 280 -0.98 1.98 -10.78
N LEU A 281 0.07 2.34 -11.55
CA LEU A 281 1.41 2.61 -11.01
C LEU A 281 1.55 4.01 -10.38
N THR A 282 0.78 4.98 -10.85
CA THR A 282 0.83 6.37 -10.34
C THR A 282 0.64 6.48 -8.82
N PRO A 283 -0.39 5.87 -8.19
CA PRO A 283 -0.56 5.95 -6.73
C PRO A 283 0.58 5.28 -5.96
N ILE A 284 1.19 4.21 -6.50
CA ILE A 284 2.35 3.55 -5.89
C ILE A 284 3.56 4.51 -5.86
N ALA A 285 3.80 5.22 -6.96
CA ALA A 285 4.89 6.20 -7.03
C ALA A 285 4.71 7.36 -6.04
N VAL A 286 3.48 7.87 -5.89
CA VAL A 286 3.15 8.93 -4.93
C VAL A 286 3.34 8.45 -3.48
N ALA A 287 2.83 7.26 -3.14
CA ALA A 287 2.99 6.68 -1.81
C ALA A 287 4.47 6.41 -1.47
N ALA A 288 5.26 5.95 -2.45
CA ALA A 288 6.69 5.72 -2.29
C ALA A 288 7.48 7.01 -2.00
N GLU A 289 7.13 8.13 -2.67
CA GLU A 289 7.78 9.41 -2.40
C GLU A 289 7.42 9.96 -1.02
N ALA A 290 6.13 9.90 -0.65
CA ALA A 290 5.68 10.32 0.68
C ALA A 290 6.32 9.48 1.80
N HIS A 291 6.48 8.18 1.57
CA HIS A 291 7.19 7.28 2.49
C HIS A 291 8.68 7.63 2.59
N ARG A 292 9.35 7.94 1.48
CA ARG A 292 10.76 8.38 1.49
C ARG A 292 10.96 9.66 2.29
N SER A 293 10.10 10.67 2.10
CA SER A 293 10.20 11.92 2.87
C SER A 293 9.97 11.69 4.37
N LEU A 294 8.98 10.89 4.74
CA LEU A 294 8.71 10.57 6.15
C LEU A 294 9.85 9.77 6.79
N ALA A 295 10.42 8.79 6.06
CA ALA A 295 11.55 8.02 6.54
C ALA A 295 12.77 8.93 6.80
N ALA A 296 13.05 9.89 5.92
CA ALA A 296 14.11 10.87 6.13
C ALA A 296 13.83 11.80 7.33
N ASP A 297 12.57 12.22 7.54
CA ASP A 297 12.18 13.02 8.71
C ASP A 297 12.30 12.23 10.02
N MET A 298 11.96 10.93 10.01
CA MET A 298 12.11 10.03 11.15
C MET A 298 13.59 9.81 11.48
N GLU A 299 14.43 9.56 10.47
CA GLU A 299 15.88 9.42 10.63
C GLU A 299 16.51 10.70 11.21
N ASN A 300 16.09 11.87 10.72
CA ASN A 300 16.51 13.17 11.28
C ASN A 300 16.10 13.35 12.74
N CYS A 301 14.85 13.01 13.10
CA CYS A 301 14.38 13.09 14.48
C CYS A 301 15.14 12.11 15.40
N GLN A 302 15.44 10.91 14.91
CA GLN A 302 16.23 9.92 15.64
C GLN A 302 17.66 10.42 15.88
N HIS A 303 18.33 10.93 14.84
CA HIS A 303 19.66 11.53 14.96
C HIS A 303 19.69 12.72 15.92
N GLN A 304 18.63 13.54 15.93
CA GLN A 304 18.50 14.62 16.92
C GLN A 304 18.38 14.04 18.33
N LEU A 305 17.52 13.04 18.55
CA LEU A 305 17.29 12.42 19.85
C LEU A 305 18.56 11.76 20.42
N ASP A 306 19.29 11.02 19.59
CA ASP A 306 20.57 10.40 19.97
C ASP A 306 21.62 11.46 20.34
N ALA A 307 21.58 12.61 19.65
CA ALA A 307 22.50 13.72 19.87
C ALA A 307 22.16 14.60 21.08
N VAL A 308 20.90 14.66 21.53
CA VAL A 308 20.44 15.54 22.63
C VAL A 308 21.35 15.43 23.85
N ASP A 309 21.66 14.21 24.31
CA ASP A 309 22.49 14.05 25.50
C ASP A 309 23.92 14.56 25.28
N SER A 310 24.55 14.26 24.14
CA SER A 310 25.89 14.82 23.84
C SER A 310 25.86 16.35 23.70
N TYR A 311 24.79 16.90 23.13
CA TYR A 311 24.59 18.34 22.95
C TYR A 311 24.52 19.07 24.29
N PHE A 312 23.62 18.63 25.19
CA PHE A 312 23.46 19.27 26.51
C PHE A 312 24.73 19.14 27.36
N ARG A 313 25.44 18.01 27.29
CA ARG A 313 26.75 17.86 27.96
C ARG A 313 27.79 18.84 27.43
N THR A 314 27.86 19.03 26.11
CA THR A 314 28.80 19.99 25.49
C THR A 314 28.48 21.42 25.93
N ARG A 315 27.20 21.80 25.93
CA ARG A 315 26.75 23.12 26.37
C ARG A 315 26.98 23.36 27.86
N LEU A 316 26.71 22.36 28.70
CA LEU A 316 26.93 22.44 30.14
C LEU A 316 28.42 22.60 30.49
N VAL A 317 29.32 21.87 29.81
CA VAL A 317 30.78 22.06 29.98
C VAL A 317 31.20 23.47 29.58
N ALA A 318 30.70 23.98 28.44
CA ALA A 318 30.99 25.33 27.99
C ALA A 318 30.48 26.40 28.97
N TRP A 319 29.37 26.14 29.66
CA TRP A 319 28.76 27.04 30.65
C TRP A 319 29.46 26.99 32.02
N LEU A 320 29.86 25.81 32.49
CA LEU A 320 30.53 25.62 33.80
C LEU A 320 31.97 26.13 33.81
N THR A 321 32.70 25.98 32.71
CA THR A 321 34.13 26.34 32.62
C THR A 321 34.44 27.79 33.05
N PRO A 322 33.77 28.83 32.52
CA PRO A 322 34.04 30.22 32.95
C PRO A 322 33.56 30.52 34.38
N ARG A 323 32.47 29.88 34.82
CA ARG A 323 31.96 30.03 36.20
C ARG A 323 32.94 29.48 37.23
N LEU A 324 33.52 28.30 36.99
CA LEU A 324 34.56 27.73 37.85
C LEU A 324 35.78 28.65 37.96
N GLN A 325 36.18 29.32 36.86
CA GLN A 325 37.26 30.31 36.92
C GLN A 325 36.89 31.52 37.79
N THR A 326 35.64 31.99 37.71
CA THR A 326 35.15 33.11 38.53
C THR A 326 35.07 32.71 40.00
N HIS A 327 34.51 31.54 40.32
CA HIS A 327 34.45 31.01 41.69
C HIS A 327 35.86 30.80 42.27
N GLY A 328 36.78 30.22 41.51
CA GLY A 328 38.18 30.06 41.92
C GLY A 328 38.85 31.39 42.27
N SER A 329 38.62 32.43 41.48
CA SER A 329 39.13 33.79 41.78
C SER A 329 38.50 34.36 43.07
N ALA A 330 37.19 34.17 43.27
CA ALA A 330 36.49 34.63 44.48
C ALA A 330 36.95 33.89 45.74
N ILE A 331 37.18 32.57 45.65
CA ILE A 331 37.74 31.75 46.73
C ILE A 331 39.13 32.28 47.12
N SER A 332 39.99 32.56 46.14
CA SER A 332 41.33 33.10 46.41
C SER A 332 41.29 34.48 47.09
N ALA A 333 40.32 35.33 46.73
CA ALA A 333 40.12 36.63 47.33
C ALA A 333 39.61 36.52 48.78
N ALA A 334 38.66 35.63 49.04
CA ALA A 334 38.14 35.37 50.39
C ALA A 334 39.23 34.77 51.30
N ALA A 335 40.04 33.83 50.79
CA ALA A 335 41.16 33.24 51.52
C ALA A 335 42.22 34.29 51.90
N ARG A 336 42.52 35.23 50.99
CA ARG A 336 43.43 36.35 51.27
C ARG A 336 42.88 37.27 52.37
N MET A 337 41.61 37.67 52.27
CA MET A 337 40.97 38.55 53.26
C MET A 337 40.93 37.88 54.65
N LYS A 338 40.63 36.58 54.70
CA LYS A 338 40.70 35.77 55.93
C LYS A 338 42.10 35.77 56.54
N GLN A 339 43.15 35.65 55.71
CA GLN A 339 44.53 35.68 56.20
C GLN A 339 44.92 37.07 56.73
N GLU A 340 44.52 38.14 56.05
CA GLU A 340 44.72 39.52 56.51
C GLU A 340 44.02 39.76 57.87
N LEU A 341 42.75 39.36 58.01
CA LEU A 341 42.02 39.45 59.27
C LEU A 341 42.61 38.57 60.38
N GLN A 342 43.14 37.39 60.03
CA GLN A 342 43.83 36.52 60.98
C GLN A 342 45.11 37.16 61.51
N THR A 343 45.90 37.83 60.66
CA THR A 343 47.07 38.61 61.11
C THR A 343 46.69 39.80 61.98
N GLU A 344 45.55 40.47 61.70
CA GLU A 344 45.03 41.54 62.56
C GLU A 344 44.60 41.00 63.93
N ILE A 345 43.91 39.85 63.98
CA ILE A 345 43.53 39.18 65.23
C ILE A 345 44.77 38.80 66.06
N GLU A 346 45.81 38.26 65.43
CA GLU A 346 47.07 37.89 66.11
C GLU A 346 47.77 39.12 66.71
N ALA A 347 47.84 40.22 65.96
CA ALA A 347 48.37 41.49 66.46
C ALA A 347 47.53 42.05 67.62
N LEU A 348 46.19 41.99 67.50
CA LEU A 348 45.27 42.41 68.56
C LEU A 348 45.40 41.51 69.80
N ASP A 349 45.57 40.20 69.65
CA ASP A 349 45.82 39.27 70.76
C ASP A 349 47.13 39.60 71.49
N GLU A 350 48.20 39.96 70.77
CA GLU A 350 49.44 40.44 71.39
C GLU A 350 49.25 41.75 72.15
N THR A 351 48.51 42.72 71.58
CA THR A 351 48.20 43.98 72.28
C THR A 351 47.33 43.74 73.52
N GLN A 352 46.36 42.82 73.46
CA GLN A 352 45.55 42.43 74.61
C GLN A 352 46.40 41.76 75.68
N ARG A 353 47.33 40.86 75.31
CA ARG A 353 48.26 40.23 76.27
C ARG A 353 49.16 41.26 76.93
N TYR A 354 49.67 42.23 76.17
CA TYR A 354 50.47 43.33 76.71
C TYR A 354 49.68 44.19 77.69
N LEU A 355 48.47 44.65 77.32
CA LEU A 355 47.59 45.45 78.16
C LEU A 355 47.10 44.69 79.40
N LYS A 356 46.78 43.39 79.26
CA LYS A 356 46.46 42.51 80.40
C LYS A 356 47.64 42.39 81.35
N ASN A 357 48.86 42.16 80.84
CA ASN A 357 50.07 42.09 81.67
C ASN A 357 50.38 43.42 82.39
N GLU A 358 50.07 44.58 81.82
CA GLU A 358 50.17 45.88 82.51
C GLU A 358 49.11 46.02 83.61
N ILE A 359 47.83 45.71 83.30
CA ILE A 359 46.74 45.74 84.29
C ILE A 359 47.03 44.79 85.46
N GLU A 360 47.62 43.62 85.16
CA GLU A 360 48.03 42.61 86.14
C GLU A 360 49.22 43.02 87.03
N LYS A 361 50.11 43.90 86.55
CA LYS A 361 51.16 44.48 87.39
C LYS A 361 50.60 45.50 88.37
N THR A 362 49.43 46.08 88.08
CA THR A 362 48.81 47.14 88.90
C THR A 362 47.71 46.63 89.86
N GLY A 363 47.05 45.51 89.55
CA GLY A 363 45.99 44.92 90.38
C GLY A 363 46.31 43.49 90.83
N GLY A 364 46.54 43.29 92.13
CA GLY A 364 47.13 42.08 92.73
C GLY A 364 46.39 40.74 92.55
N GLN A 365 46.93 39.68 93.19
CA GLN A 365 46.60 38.24 93.03
C GLN A 365 45.10 37.86 92.96
N ARG A 366 44.18 38.64 93.53
CA ARG A 366 42.74 38.34 93.53
C ARG A 366 42.05 38.62 92.18
N LEU A 367 42.53 39.60 91.41
CA LEU A 367 42.06 39.91 90.05
C LEU A 367 42.42 38.83 89.02
N ARG A 368 43.41 37.97 89.31
CA ARG A 368 43.82 36.84 88.45
C ARG A 368 42.90 35.63 88.53
N GLN A 369 42.20 35.45 89.66
CA GLN A 369 41.40 34.24 89.90
C GLN A 369 39.94 34.39 89.46
N LEU A 370 39.40 35.61 89.49
CA LEU A 370 37.99 35.90 89.17
C LEU A 370 37.60 35.59 87.70
N PRO A 371 38.40 35.88 86.66
CA PRO A 371 38.05 35.56 85.27
C PRO A 371 37.96 34.05 85.00
N LEU A 372 38.86 33.26 85.57
CA LEU A 372 38.86 31.79 85.41
C LEU A 372 37.63 31.16 86.07
N LEU A 373 37.22 31.69 87.22
CA LEU A 373 35.99 31.27 87.91
C LEU A 373 34.73 31.70 87.15
N LEU A 374 34.73 32.87 86.51
CA LEU A 374 33.64 33.31 85.63
C LEU A 374 33.54 32.44 84.36
N GLU A 375 34.65 32.15 83.69
CA GLU A 375 34.67 31.29 82.49
C GLU A 375 34.15 29.88 82.79
N THR A 376 34.58 29.28 83.90
CA THR A 376 34.11 27.95 84.33
C THR A 376 32.61 27.95 84.64
N GLN A 377 32.10 28.97 85.35
CA GLN A 377 30.68 29.08 85.65
C GLN A 377 29.83 29.40 84.41
N GLN A 378 30.32 30.21 83.48
CA GLN A 378 29.67 30.49 82.18
C GLN A 378 29.64 29.25 81.27
N ALA A 379 30.72 28.44 81.26
CA ALA A 379 30.75 27.17 80.54
C ALA A 379 29.72 26.17 81.10
N LEU A 380 29.59 26.08 82.43
CA LEU A 380 28.57 25.24 83.08
C LEU A 380 27.16 25.75 82.79
N LEU A 381 26.92 27.06 82.85
CA LEU A 381 25.64 27.68 82.54
C LEU A 381 25.23 27.43 81.08
N THR A 382 26.15 27.59 80.12
CA THR A 382 25.87 27.34 78.70
C THR A 382 25.58 25.87 78.41
N ALA A 383 26.31 24.94 79.04
CA ALA A 383 26.03 23.50 78.96
C ALA A 383 24.63 23.16 79.51
N LYS A 384 24.26 23.67 80.69
CA LYS A 384 22.94 23.44 81.29
C LYS A 384 21.79 24.12 80.51
N ARG A 385 22.02 25.31 79.94
CA ARG A 385 21.05 25.97 79.04
C ARG A 385 20.77 25.16 77.79
N ARG A 386 21.81 24.56 77.18
CA ARG A 386 21.65 23.66 76.03
C ARG A 386 20.82 22.44 76.39
N GLU A 387 21.10 21.79 77.52
CA GLU A 387 20.34 20.61 77.94
C GLU A 387 18.89 20.96 78.30
N ARG A 388 18.66 22.11 78.95
CA ARG A 388 17.33 22.65 79.23
C ARG A 388 16.55 22.97 77.95
N GLN A 389 17.19 23.59 76.95
CA GLN A 389 16.56 23.84 75.64
C GLN A 389 16.23 22.54 74.90
N ARG A 390 17.13 21.55 74.95
CA ARG A 390 16.92 20.22 74.37
C ARG A 390 15.70 19.54 74.98
N LEU A 391 15.62 19.50 76.31
CA LEU A 391 14.48 18.97 77.05
C LEU A 391 13.19 19.74 76.71
N GLN A 392 13.24 21.07 76.68
CA GLN A 392 12.09 21.91 76.34
C GLN A 392 11.57 21.63 74.92
N SER A 393 12.46 21.49 73.94
CA SER A 393 12.09 21.17 72.55
C SER A 393 11.48 19.76 72.42
N ALA A 394 11.99 18.80 73.19
CA ALA A 394 11.44 17.45 73.25
C ALA A 394 10.02 17.46 73.84
N LEU A 395 9.80 18.17 74.95
CA LEU A 395 8.48 18.31 75.59
C LEU A 395 7.46 19.05 74.70
N GLN A 396 7.91 20.06 73.94
CA GLN A 396 7.06 20.72 72.93
C GLN A 396 6.64 19.76 71.82
N THR A 397 7.54 18.88 71.37
CA THR A 397 7.25 17.90 70.33
C THR A 397 6.24 16.83 70.78
N VAL A 398 6.29 16.45 72.06
CA VAL A 398 5.34 15.50 72.66
C VAL A 398 3.98 16.15 72.96
N GLY A 399 3.95 17.47 73.18
CA GLY A 399 2.73 18.25 73.43
C GLY A 399 2.48 18.62 74.90
N ILE A 400 3.43 18.29 75.80
CA ILE A 400 3.33 18.59 77.24
C ILE A 400 3.47 20.10 77.53
N ALA A 401 4.03 20.88 76.60
CA ALA A 401 4.26 22.32 76.79
C ALA A 401 3.00 23.21 76.71
N ALA A 402 1.87 22.72 76.20
CA ALA A 402 0.70 23.57 75.90
C ALA A 402 -0.15 23.89 77.15
N GLU A 403 -0.09 23.09 78.22
CA GLU A 403 -0.99 23.25 79.37
C GLU A 403 -0.39 24.07 80.54
N CYS A 404 0.89 24.46 80.46
CA CYS A 404 1.62 25.09 81.57
C CYS A 404 2.19 26.47 81.23
N SER A 405 1.52 27.24 80.36
CA SER A 405 1.85 28.66 80.15
C SER A 405 0.77 29.56 80.73
N ASP A 406 0.87 29.84 82.03
CA ASP A 406 0.04 30.87 82.65
C ASP A 406 0.49 32.23 82.10
N SER A 407 -0.45 32.94 81.46
CA SER A 407 -0.21 33.93 80.42
C SER A 407 0.29 35.30 80.92
N ARG A 408 1.00 35.36 82.05
CA ARG A 408 1.47 36.63 82.64
C ARG A 408 2.94 36.69 83.08
N SER A 409 3.70 35.60 83.04
CA SER A 409 5.11 35.63 83.50
C SER A 409 6.10 34.77 82.73
N GLY A 410 5.68 34.01 81.70
CA GLY A 410 6.62 33.23 80.86
C GLY A 410 7.46 32.19 81.61
N GLN A 411 7.04 31.79 82.82
CA GLN A 411 7.68 30.77 83.64
C GLN A 411 7.06 29.41 83.33
N ASN A 412 7.90 28.43 83.03
CA ASN A 412 7.48 27.06 82.72
C ASN A 412 7.60 26.26 84.02
N MET A 413 6.52 26.22 84.82
CA MET A 413 6.52 25.67 86.20
C MET A 413 7.15 24.27 86.31
N LEU A 414 7.05 23.46 85.25
CA LEU A 414 7.62 22.11 85.13
C LEU A 414 9.15 22.07 85.10
N LEU A 415 9.80 23.03 84.42
CA LEU A 415 11.26 23.07 84.25
C LEU A 415 11.93 24.06 85.21
N ASP A 416 11.16 24.92 85.86
CA ASP A 416 11.64 25.94 86.81
C ASP A 416 11.62 25.48 88.27
N THR A 417 10.92 24.39 88.59
CA THR A 417 10.83 23.85 89.95
C THR A 417 11.20 22.37 90.01
N ARG A 418 11.95 21.98 91.05
CA ARG A 418 12.35 20.58 91.28
C ARG A 418 11.14 19.65 91.43
N GLN A 419 10.07 20.14 92.08
CA GLN A 419 8.80 19.41 92.23
C GLN A 419 8.10 19.17 90.90
N GLY A 420 8.15 20.11 89.95
CA GLY A 420 7.62 19.92 88.60
C GLY A 420 8.37 18.83 87.83
N PHE A 421 9.71 18.85 87.90
CA PHE A 421 10.56 17.87 87.21
C PHE A 421 10.38 16.43 87.73
N GLU A 422 10.15 16.25 89.03
CA GLU A 422 9.94 14.91 89.63
C GLU A 422 8.69 14.19 89.10
N THR A 423 7.69 14.92 88.59
CA THR A 423 6.47 14.34 88.01
C THR A 423 6.62 13.96 86.53
N LEU A 424 7.67 14.45 85.87
CA LEU A 424 7.89 14.34 84.43
C LEU A 424 8.17 12.91 83.93
N PRO A 425 8.95 12.06 84.64
CA PRO A 425 9.15 10.66 84.24
C PRO A 425 7.85 9.85 84.19
N GLN A 426 6.95 10.06 85.17
CA GLN A 426 5.66 9.38 85.23
C GLN A 426 4.75 9.79 84.06
N GLN A 427 4.74 11.09 83.70
CA GLN A 427 3.98 11.62 82.57
C GLN A 427 4.50 11.09 81.23
N LEU A 428 5.82 11.03 81.05
CA LEU A 428 6.45 10.51 79.85
C LEU A 428 6.18 9.01 79.65
N GLU A 429 6.19 8.21 80.73
CA GLU A 429 5.93 6.77 80.63
C GLU A 429 4.47 6.47 80.26
N ASN A 430 3.50 7.20 80.84
CA ASN A 430 2.09 7.07 80.47
C ASN A 430 1.86 7.40 78.99
N LEU A 431 2.44 8.52 78.51
CA LEU A 431 2.37 8.91 77.10
C LEU A 431 3.09 7.92 76.17
N ARG A 432 4.20 7.32 76.62
CA ARG A 432 4.92 6.29 75.87
C ARG A 432 4.02 5.08 75.62
N LEU A 433 3.32 4.61 76.65
CA LEU A 433 2.38 3.48 76.55
C LEU A 433 1.21 3.79 75.60
N GLU A 434 0.62 4.98 75.71
CA GLU A 434 -0.47 5.42 74.83
C GLU A 434 -0.02 5.50 73.36
N LEU A 435 1.11 6.14 73.07
CA LEU A 435 1.65 6.27 71.72
C LEU A 435 2.11 4.93 71.14
N ALA A 436 2.63 4.03 71.96
CA ALA A 436 3.00 2.68 71.54
C ALA A 436 1.76 1.86 71.12
N GLN A 437 0.65 1.96 71.86
CA GLN A 437 -0.63 1.33 71.49
C GLN A 437 -1.21 1.92 70.20
N GLN A 438 -1.16 3.24 70.03
CA GLN A 438 -1.59 3.88 68.79
C GLN A 438 -0.74 3.43 67.59
N SER A 439 0.57 3.33 67.77
CA SER A 439 1.51 2.86 66.75
C SER A 439 1.23 1.42 66.31
N SER A 440 0.95 0.51 67.26
CA SER A 440 0.62 -0.88 66.94
C SER A 440 -0.70 -1.01 66.19
N LEU A 441 -1.73 -0.28 66.61
CA LEU A 441 -3.05 -0.30 65.96
C LEU A 441 -2.97 0.25 64.52
N LEU A 442 -2.22 1.34 64.33
CA LEU A 442 -1.97 1.90 63.00
C LEU A 442 -1.20 0.94 62.09
N ALA A 443 -0.22 0.21 62.64
CA ALA A 443 0.54 -0.79 61.89
C ALA A 443 -0.33 -1.97 61.43
N GLU A 444 -1.25 -2.45 62.28
CA GLU A 444 -2.22 -3.50 61.92
C GLU A 444 -3.17 -3.04 60.82
N GLN A 445 -3.75 -1.84 60.94
CA GLN A 445 -4.63 -1.29 59.91
C GLN A 445 -3.88 -1.12 58.58
N ARG A 446 -2.60 -0.70 58.60
CA ARG A 446 -1.79 -0.56 57.39
C ARG A 446 -1.57 -1.90 56.69
N LEU A 447 -1.33 -2.97 57.45
CA LEU A 447 -1.21 -4.32 56.90
C LEU A 447 -2.52 -4.77 56.25
N GLN A 448 -3.67 -4.46 56.84
CA GLN A 448 -4.99 -4.75 56.24
C GLN A 448 -5.18 -4.00 54.92
N GLN A 449 -4.88 -2.70 54.87
CA GLN A 449 -4.99 -1.90 53.64
C GLN A 449 -4.01 -2.37 52.55
N ALA A 450 -2.79 -2.79 52.92
CA ALA A 450 -1.83 -3.34 51.98
C ALA A 450 -2.31 -4.66 51.33
N ARG A 451 -3.02 -5.51 52.07
CA ARG A 451 -3.68 -6.71 51.52
C ARG A 451 -4.78 -6.33 50.54
N VAL A 452 -5.67 -5.40 50.91
CA VAL A 452 -6.73 -4.88 50.01
C VAL A 452 -6.13 -4.30 48.73
N LEU A 453 -5.04 -3.54 48.82
CA LEU A 453 -4.35 -2.99 47.66
C LEU A 453 -3.80 -4.09 46.74
N THR A 454 -3.27 -5.17 47.32
CA THR A 454 -2.75 -6.30 46.55
C THR A 454 -3.88 -7.02 45.81
N ASP A 455 -5.00 -7.27 46.50
CA ASP A 455 -6.20 -7.89 45.90
C ASP A 455 -6.85 -7.00 44.82
N LEU A 456 -6.80 -5.67 44.98
CA LEU A 456 -7.28 -4.75 43.95
C LEU A 456 -6.35 -4.75 42.73
N ARG A 457 -5.03 -4.78 42.93
CA ARG A 457 -4.06 -4.86 41.82
C ARG A 457 -4.27 -6.12 41.00
N THR A 458 -4.37 -7.28 41.64
CA THR A 458 -4.60 -8.54 40.92
C THR A 458 -5.90 -8.52 40.12
N ARG A 459 -6.99 -7.98 40.67
CA ARG A 459 -8.26 -7.82 39.94
C ARG A 459 -8.17 -6.84 38.78
N ILE A 460 -7.49 -5.70 38.96
CA ILE A 460 -7.27 -4.72 37.89
C ILE A 460 -6.46 -5.37 36.76
N ASP A 461 -5.40 -6.09 37.08
CA ASP A 461 -4.56 -6.77 36.10
C ASP A 461 -5.34 -7.86 35.35
N GLU A 462 -6.19 -8.62 36.05
CA GLU A 462 -7.08 -9.62 35.45
C GLU A 462 -8.13 -9.00 34.51
N GLU A 463 -8.82 -7.93 34.93
CA GLU A 463 -9.82 -7.24 34.07
C GLU A 463 -9.16 -6.50 32.91
N GLN A 464 -7.97 -5.92 33.11
CA GLN A 464 -7.21 -5.27 32.05
C GLN A 464 -6.76 -6.30 31.00
N SER A 465 -6.21 -7.44 31.43
CA SER A 465 -5.83 -8.53 30.52
C SER A 465 -7.02 -9.05 29.71
N GLN A 466 -8.21 -9.15 30.34
CA GLN A 466 -9.44 -9.53 29.64
C GLN A 466 -9.90 -8.48 28.64
N LEU A 467 -9.79 -7.20 28.98
CA LEU A 467 -10.16 -6.09 28.11
C LEU A 467 -9.23 -6.01 26.90
N ASP A 468 -7.92 -6.14 27.10
CA ASP A 468 -6.92 -6.11 26.04
C ASP A 468 -7.17 -7.25 25.05
N ALA A 469 -7.31 -8.48 25.55
CA ALA A 469 -7.62 -9.65 24.72
C ALA A 469 -8.96 -9.54 23.98
N LEU A 470 -9.99 -8.96 24.60
CA LEU A 470 -11.29 -8.77 23.95
C LEU A 470 -11.24 -7.65 22.91
N SER A 471 -10.41 -6.63 23.09
CA SER A 471 -10.33 -5.47 22.19
C SER A 471 -9.76 -5.81 20.80
N GLU A 472 -8.93 -6.84 20.72
CA GLU A 472 -8.35 -7.33 19.46
C GLU A 472 -9.28 -8.27 18.69
N GLN A 473 -10.40 -8.69 19.30
CA GLN A 473 -11.33 -9.65 18.73
C GLN A 473 -12.64 -8.96 18.31
N PRO A 474 -13.27 -9.36 17.19
CA PRO A 474 -14.55 -8.78 16.77
C PRO A 474 -15.77 -9.34 17.53
N GLY A 475 -15.64 -10.51 18.17
CA GLY A 475 -16.77 -11.24 18.78
C GLY A 475 -16.69 -11.39 20.31
N ASN A 476 -17.69 -12.03 20.89
CA ASN A 476 -17.82 -12.25 22.34
C ASN A 476 -17.22 -13.57 22.85
N ILE A 477 -16.48 -14.30 22.01
CA ILE A 477 -15.85 -15.57 22.42
C ILE A 477 -14.80 -15.35 23.51
N PRO A 478 -14.68 -16.25 24.50
CA PRO A 478 -13.55 -16.25 25.43
C PRO A 478 -12.21 -16.36 24.69
N ASN A 479 -11.20 -15.60 25.14
CA ASN A 479 -9.90 -15.53 24.45
C ASN A 479 -9.26 -16.90 24.20
N TRP A 480 -9.26 -17.81 25.19
CA TRP A 480 -8.69 -19.15 25.03
C TRP A 480 -9.38 -19.97 23.92
N LEU A 481 -10.66 -19.73 23.62
CA LEU A 481 -11.36 -20.39 22.52
C LEU A 481 -10.95 -19.80 21.17
N ALA A 482 -10.71 -18.49 21.10
CA ALA A 482 -10.14 -17.84 19.93
C ALA A 482 -8.72 -18.39 19.65
N GLU A 483 -7.87 -18.47 20.68
CA GLU A 483 -6.51 -19.03 20.58
C GLU A 483 -6.54 -20.49 20.09
N VAL A 484 -7.42 -21.33 20.64
CA VAL A 484 -7.60 -22.72 20.18
C VAL A 484 -8.09 -22.77 18.73
N ARG A 485 -8.99 -21.87 18.32
CA ARG A 485 -9.46 -21.78 16.93
C ARG A 485 -8.32 -21.41 15.98
N THR A 486 -7.55 -20.37 16.30
CA THR A 486 -6.41 -19.92 15.48
C THR A 486 -5.35 -21.02 15.37
N ALA A 487 -4.98 -21.67 16.49
CA ALA A 487 -4.01 -22.75 16.49
C ALA A 487 -4.48 -23.95 15.63
N MET A 488 -5.76 -24.31 15.73
CA MET A 488 -6.35 -25.39 14.94
C MET A 488 -6.45 -25.01 13.45
N ALA A 489 -6.86 -23.79 13.12
CA ALA A 489 -6.95 -23.27 11.76
C ALA A 489 -5.59 -23.30 11.06
N VAL A 490 -4.54 -22.81 11.75
CA VAL A 490 -3.15 -22.85 11.25
C VAL A 490 -2.66 -24.28 11.04
N ALA A 491 -2.84 -25.16 12.02
CA ALA A 491 -2.37 -26.54 11.93
C ALA A 491 -3.06 -27.35 10.81
N LEU A 492 -4.34 -27.05 10.54
CA LEU A 492 -5.13 -27.72 9.51
C LEU A 492 -5.09 -27.00 8.15
N ASN A 493 -4.40 -25.85 8.06
CA ASN A 493 -4.38 -24.97 6.89
C ASN A 493 -5.80 -24.60 6.41
N LEU A 494 -6.68 -24.27 7.37
CA LEU A 494 -8.05 -23.81 7.14
C LEU A 494 -8.18 -22.34 7.54
N PRO A 495 -9.04 -21.56 6.86
CA PRO A 495 -9.37 -20.21 7.32
C PRO A 495 -10.24 -20.29 8.59
N GLU A 496 -10.04 -19.36 9.53
CA GLU A 496 -10.82 -19.31 10.79
C GLU A 496 -12.33 -19.21 10.55
N SER A 497 -12.75 -18.61 9.43
CA SER A 497 -14.15 -18.49 9.02
C SER A 497 -14.85 -19.85 8.81
N GLN A 498 -14.10 -20.95 8.64
CA GLN A 498 -14.68 -22.30 8.51
C GLN A 498 -14.84 -23.02 9.86
N LEU A 499 -14.30 -22.45 10.94
CA LEU A 499 -14.31 -23.01 12.30
C LEU A 499 -15.03 -22.04 13.24
N VAL A 500 -16.35 -21.91 13.07
CA VAL A 500 -17.17 -20.90 13.76
C VAL A 500 -17.78 -21.46 15.04
N PHE A 501 -17.86 -20.67 16.11
CA PHE A 501 -18.61 -21.01 17.31
C PHE A 501 -20.08 -20.63 17.20
N ALA A 502 -20.98 -21.40 17.82
CA ALA A 502 -22.42 -21.13 17.73
C ALA A 502 -22.82 -19.74 18.24
N CYS A 503 -22.14 -19.21 19.26
CA CYS A 503 -22.37 -17.86 19.78
C CYS A 503 -22.12 -16.75 18.75
N GLU A 504 -21.21 -16.96 17.80
CA GLU A 504 -20.90 -15.98 16.74
C GLU A 504 -22.05 -15.89 15.71
N LEU A 505 -23.01 -16.82 15.75
CA LEU A 505 -24.14 -16.90 14.84
C LEU A 505 -25.48 -16.56 15.50
N ILE A 506 -25.51 -16.52 16.84
CA ILE A 506 -26.72 -16.33 17.64
C ILE A 506 -26.61 -15.02 18.40
N SER A 507 -27.61 -14.16 18.21
CA SER A 507 -27.84 -12.97 19.05
C SER A 507 -29.26 -12.97 19.61
N VAL A 508 -29.48 -12.23 20.69
CA VAL A 508 -30.82 -11.94 21.22
C VAL A 508 -31.38 -10.72 20.49
N ALA A 509 -32.66 -10.76 20.11
CA ALA A 509 -33.30 -9.61 19.47
C ALA A 509 -33.30 -8.38 20.40
N GLU A 510 -33.07 -7.18 19.86
CA GLU A 510 -32.99 -5.95 20.65
C GLU A 510 -34.25 -5.69 21.51
N ALA A 511 -35.43 -6.07 21.02
CA ALA A 511 -36.69 -5.95 21.75
C ALA A 511 -36.83 -6.91 22.94
N GLU A 512 -35.92 -7.89 23.08
CA GLU A 512 -36.01 -9.01 24.02
C GLU A 512 -34.80 -9.11 24.95
N LEU A 513 -34.00 -8.03 25.08
CA LEU A 513 -32.79 -8.01 25.91
C LEU A 513 -33.06 -8.31 27.40
N ASP A 514 -34.26 -8.05 27.91
CA ASP A 514 -34.69 -8.43 29.27
C ASP A 514 -34.59 -9.95 29.51
N TRP A 515 -34.66 -10.76 28.44
CA TRP A 515 -34.52 -12.21 28.50
C TRP A 515 -33.07 -12.69 28.33
N GLN A 516 -32.14 -11.82 27.94
CA GLN A 516 -30.76 -12.18 27.64
C GLN A 516 -30.06 -12.95 28.77
N PRO A 517 -30.16 -12.58 30.07
CA PRO A 517 -29.54 -13.34 31.16
C PRO A 517 -30.06 -14.79 31.25
N ALA A 518 -31.37 -14.97 31.05
CA ALA A 518 -32.01 -16.27 31.06
C ALA A 518 -31.65 -17.12 29.85
N ILE A 519 -31.63 -16.50 28.66
CA ILE A 519 -31.22 -17.13 27.40
C ILE A 519 -29.75 -17.54 27.47
N GLU A 520 -28.87 -16.68 27.96
CA GLU A 520 -27.45 -16.95 28.19
C GLU A 520 -27.25 -18.15 29.12
N THR A 521 -27.97 -18.19 30.25
CA THR A 521 -27.87 -19.31 31.20
C THR A 521 -28.17 -20.66 30.52
N VAL A 522 -29.19 -20.70 29.65
CA VAL A 522 -29.59 -21.92 28.93
C VAL A 522 -28.66 -22.25 27.77
N LEU A 523 -28.32 -21.25 26.94
CA LEU A 523 -27.59 -21.46 25.69
C LEU A 523 -26.08 -21.47 25.85
N ARG A 524 -25.49 -20.89 26.91
CA ARG A 524 -24.05 -20.67 27.05
C ARG A 524 -23.19 -21.88 26.66
N ARG A 525 -23.53 -23.06 27.18
CA ARG A 525 -22.75 -24.28 26.90
C ARG A 525 -22.82 -24.68 25.43
N PHE A 526 -23.98 -24.48 24.79
CA PHE A 526 -24.16 -24.73 23.36
C PHE A 526 -23.49 -23.63 22.52
N ALA A 527 -23.64 -22.38 22.93
CA ALA A 527 -23.09 -21.21 22.27
C ALA A 527 -21.55 -21.28 22.16
N LEU A 528 -20.87 -21.83 23.17
CA LEU A 528 -19.42 -22.07 23.16
C LEU A 528 -18.97 -23.33 22.41
N SER A 529 -19.87 -24.00 21.69
CA SER A 529 -19.53 -25.19 20.90
C SER A 529 -19.01 -24.80 19.51
N LEU A 530 -17.88 -25.38 19.10
CA LEU A 530 -17.30 -25.20 17.78
C LEU A 530 -18.11 -25.99 16.73
N LEU A 531 -18.56 -25.32 15.66
CA LEU A 531 -19.32 -25.94 14.58
C LEU A 531 -18.35 -26.37 13.48
N VAL A 532 -18.33 -27.67 13.19
CA VAL A 532 -17.37 -28.28 12.26
C VAL A 532 -18.13 -28.91 11.09
N PRO A 533 -18.01 -28.34 9.87
CA PRO A 533 -18.58 -28.95 8.66
C PRO A 533 -18.11 -30.40 8.45
N ASP A 534 -18.98 -31.24 7.91
CA ASP A 534 -18.73 -32.69 7.73
C ASP A 534 -17.39 -33.00 7.07
N ARG A 535 -17.04 -32.21 6.03
CA ARG A 535 -15.79 -32.32 5.28
C ARG A 535 -14.53 -32.13 6.14
N HIS A 536 -14.59 -31.30 7.19
CA HIS A 536 -13.45 -31.01 8.07
C HIS A 536 -13.44 -31.88 9.32
N TYR A 537 -14.53 -32.60 9.61
CA TYR A 537 -14.69 -33.39 10.84
C TYR A 537 -13.52 -34.34 11.08
N ARG A 538 -13.08 -35.08 10.05
CA ARG A 538 -11.97 -36.04 10.20
C ARG A 538 -10.66 -35.35 10.61
N ALA A 539 -10.35 -34.21 10.01
CA ALA A 539 -9.14 -33.44 10.31
C ALA A 539 -9.20 -32.82 11.72
N VAL A 540 -10.32 -32.19 12.07
CA VAL A 540 -10.51 -31.57 13.40
C VAL A 540 -10.51 -32.62 14.52
N SER A 541 -11.21 -33.74 14.34
CA SER A 541 -11.22 -34.82 15.33
C SER A 541 -9.83 -35.40 15.58
N HIS A 542 -9.00 -35.54 14.52
CA HIS A 542 -7.61 -35.97 14.66
C HIS A 542 -6.75 -34.93 15.39
N TYR A 543 -6.94 -33.65 15.10
CA TYR A 543 -6.23 -32.57 15.80
C TYR A 543 -6.52 -32.57 17.30
N VAL A 544 -7.81 -32.64 17.68
CA VAL A 544 -8.24 -32.62 19.09
C VAL A 544 -7.72 -33.85 19.86
N GLU A 545 -7.63 -35.01 19.23
CA GLU A 545 -7.07 -36.22 19.85
C GLU A 545 -5.54 -36.11 20.07
N THR A 546 -4.83 -35.43 19.17
CA THR A 546 -3.36 -35.38 19.16
C THR A 546 -2.77 -34.20 19.92
N HIS A 547 -3.56 -33.19 20.27
CA HIS A 547 -3.08 -31.95 20.89
C HIS A 547 -3.77 -31.70 22.24
N ALA A 548 -2.99 -31.34 23.26
CA ALA A 548 -3.53 -30.88 24.53
C ALA A 548 -4.10 -29.47 24.38
N LEU A 549 -5.39 -29.32 24.65
CA LEU A 549 -6.06 -28.01 24.63
C LEU A 549 -5.73 -27.26 25.92
N VAL A 550 -4.84 -26.29 25.83
CA VAL A 550 -4.38 -25.47 26.97
C VAL A 550 -4.58 -23.99 26.67
N ASP A 551 -4.82 -23.19 27.70
CA ASP A 551 -4.77 -21.72 27.58
C ASP A 551 -3.32 -21.19 27.57
N ALA A 552 -3.14 -19.89 27.32
CA ALA A 552 -1.84 -19.20 27.40
C ALA A 552 -1.08 -19.37 28.74
N ARG A 553 -1.75 -19.83 29.81
CA ARG A 553 -1.17 -20.10 31.13
C ARG A 553 -0.88 -21.59 31.34
N GLY A 554 -1.03 -22.43 30.31
CA GLY A 554 -0.79 -23.87 30.35
C GLY A 554 -1.86 -24.67 31.07
N ARG A 555 -3.03 -24.09 31.36
CA ARG A 555 -4.12 -24.82 32.05
C ARG A 555 -4.96 -25.58 31.02
N GLY A 556 -5.26 -26.84 31.32
CA GLY A 556 -6.12 -27.68 30.47
C GLY A 556 -7.53 -27.12 30.34
N GLN A 557 -8.00 -27.02 29.10
CA GLN A 557 -9.28 -26.44 28.73
C GLN A 557 -10.23 -27.50 28.16
N ARG A 558 -11.54 -27.19 28.17
CA ARG A 558 -12.60 -28.09 27.68
C ARG A 558 -13.25 -27.53 26.43
N LEU A 559 -12.94 -28.09 25.26
CA LEU A 559 -13.63 -27.79 24.00
C LEU A 559 -14.79 -28.76 23.78
N VAL A 560 -15.93 -28.22 23.33
CA VAL A 560 -17.03 -29.00 22.75
C VAL A 560 -17.10 -28.63 21.28
N TYR A 561 -17.10 -29.62 20.38
CA TYR A 561 -17.29 -29.39 18.95
C TYR A 561 -18.42 -30.27 18.41
N MET A 562 -19.12 -29.77 17.41
CA MET A 562 -20.32 -30.38 16.84
C MET A 562 -20.12 -30.59 15.34
N ARG A 563 -20.37 -31.83 14.89
CA ARG A 563 -20.33 -32.20 13.48
C ARG A 563 -21.61 -31.72 12.78
N VAL A 564 -21.46 -30.84 11.79
CA VAL A 564 -22.54 -30.31 10.96
C VAL A 564 -22.67 -31.19 9.72
N ASN A 565 -23.80 -31.89 9.57
CA ASN A 565 -24.06 -32.78 8.44
C ASN A 565 -24.98 -32.10 7.43
N ASP A 566 -24.72 -32.29 6.13
CA ASP A 566 -25.54 -31.72 5.03
C ASP A 566 -26.88 -32.45 4.81
N LYS A 567 -27.12 -33.55 5.54
CA LYS A 567 -28.40 -34.28 5.45
C LYS A 567 -29.43 -33.56 6.32
N PRO A 568 -30.63 -33.22 5.79
CA PRO A 568 -31.68 -32.62 6.60
C PRO A 568 -32.01 -33.56 7.75
N LEU A 569 -31.93 -33.07 9.00
CA LEU A 569 -32.34 -33.89 10.13
C LEU A 569 -33.85 -34.13 9.98
N LEU A 570 -34.25 -35.39 9.92
CA LEU A 570 -35.66 -35.73 9.83
C LEU A 570 -36.35 -35.39 11.16
N ARG A 571 -37.42 -34.59 11.10
CA ARG A 571 -38.37 -34.20 12.17
C ARG A 571 -37.93 -33.08 13.11
N SER A 572 -38.38 -31.87 12.78
CA SER A 572 -38.63 -30.80 13.76
C SER A 572 -40.15 -30.63 13.91
N PRO A 573 -40.68 -30.21 15.07
CA PRO A 573 -42.10 -29.90 15.20
C PRO A 573 -42.50 -28.79 14.22
N ASP A 574 -43.58 -28.99 13.46
CA ASP A 574 -44.00 -28.10 12.36
C ASP A 574 -44.36 -26.67 12.81
N ARG A 575 -44.62 -26.45 14.11
CA ARG A 575 -44.96 -25.13 14.67
C ARG A 575 -44.28 -24.87 16.00
N LEU A 576 -43.51 -23.78 16.06
CA LEU A 576 -43.01 -23.18 17.29
C LEU A 576 -44.13 -22.47 18.03
N HIS A 577 -44.18 -22.64 19.35
CA HIS A 577 -45.05 -21.87 20.22
C HIS A 577 -44.78 -20.36 20.08
N ASP A 578 -45.78 -19.50 20.31
CA ASP A 578 -45.63 -18.04 20.20
C ASP A 578 -44.62 -17.49 21.22
N ASP A 579 -44.68 -17.98 22.46
CA ASP A 579 -43.69 -17.68 23.52
C ASP A 579 -42.38 -18.50 23.44
N SER A 580 -41.99 -19.03 22.27
CA SER A 580 -40.76 -19.81 22.17
C SER A 580 -39.51 -18.94 22.32
N LEU A 581 -38.51 -19.40 23.08
CA LEU A 581 -37.19 -18.79 23.21
C LEU A 581 -36.55 -18.52 21.84
N ILE A 582 -36.77 -19.42 20.88
CA ILE A 582 -36.15 -19.36 19.55
C ILE A 582 -36.62 -18.11 18.78
N ARG A 583 -37.86 -17.66 19.00
CA ARG A 583 -38.40 -16.44 18.38
C ARG A 583 -37.76 -15.16 18.93
N LYS A 584 -37.09 -15.23 20.08
CA LYS A 584 -36.33 -14.14 20.69
C LYS A 584 -34.87 -14.08 20.21
N LEU A 585 -34.45 -15.04 19.38
CA LEU A 585 -33.11 -15.10 18.80
C LEU A 585 -33.11 -14.56 17.37
N VAL A 586 -31.97 -14.02 16.98
CA VAL A 586 -31.66 -13.66 15.59
C VAL A 586 -30.46 -14.49 15.16
N LEU A 587 -30.60 -15.19 14.04
CA LEU A 587 -29.54 -15.99 13.44
C LEU A 587 -28.96 -15.23 12.25
N ARG A 588 -27.66 -14.98 12.27
CA ARG A 588 -26.97 -14.26 11.19
C ARG A 588 -25.54 -14.78 11.05
N MET A 589 -25.07 -14.88 9.81
CA MET A 589 -23.64 -15.01 9.50
C MET A 589 -23.02 -13.59 9.39
N PRO A 590 -21.98 -13.27 10.16
CA PRO A 590 -21.32 -11.98 10.05
C PRO A 590 -20.54 -11.86 8.72
N GLU A 591 -20.41 -10.63 8.20
CA GLU A 591 -19.91 -10.36 6.83
C GLU A 591 -18.48 -10.86 6.58
N ASN A 592 -17.65 -10.85 7.63
CA ASN A 592 -16.29 -11.37 7.62
C ASN A 592 -16.20 -12.89 7.43
N VAL A 593 -17.22 -13.64 7.87
CA VAL A 593 -17.33 -15.10 7.65
C VAL A 593 -17.95 -15.39 6.28
N MET A 594 -18.87 -14.53 5.83
CA MET A 594 -19.61 -14.67 4.58
C MET A 594 -18.73 -14.56 3.31
N GLN A 595 -17.59 -13.88 3.37
CA GLN A 595 -16.69 -13.72 2.21
C GLN A 595 -15.75 -14.91 1.98
N SER A 596 -15.59 -15.78 2.99
CA SER A 596 -14.53 -16.81 3.02
C SER A 596 -15.06 -18.24 3.08
N VAL A 597 -16.39 -18.41 3.11
CA VAL A 597 -17.10 -19.69 3.17
C VAL A 597 -17.92 -19.84 1.89
N GLU A 598 -17.98 -21.04 1.30
CA GLU A 598 -18.78 -21.28 0.09
C GLU A 598 -20.28 -21.10 0.40
N VAL A 599 -21.05 -20.58 -0.57
CA VAL A 599 -22.47 -20.22 -0.39
C VAL A 599 -23.32 -21.40 0.09
N ASP A 600 -23.00 -22.61 -0.37
CA ASP A 600 -23.70 -23.84 0.01
C ASP A 600 -23.45 -24.19 1.50
N ASP A 601 -22.23 -24.00 2.01
CA ASP A 601 -21.91 -24.24 3.42
C ASP A 601 -22.56 -23.21 4.35
N GLN A 602 -22.66 -21.94 3.91
CA GLN A 602 -23.32 -20.89 4.69
C GLN A 602 -24.78 -21.23 4.95
N THR A 603 -25.47 -21.69 3.90
CA THR A 603 -26.88 -22.07 3.94
C THR A 603 -27.08 -23.36 4.75
N SER A 604 -26.18 -24.35 4.58
CA SER A 604 -26.20 -25.60 5.34
C SER A 604 -25.99 -25.37 6.85
N LEU A 605 -25.04 -24.52 7.22
CA LEU A 605 -24.67 -24.31 8.63
C LEU A 605 -25.74 -23.54 9.42
N LEU A 606 -26.31 -22.47 8.85
CA LEU A 606 -27.41 -21.74 9.48
C LEU A 606 -28.68 -22.59 9.58
N ALA A 607 -29.02 -23.35 8.54
CA ALA A 607 -30.17 -24.24 8.54
C ALA A 607 -30.03 -25.35 9.60
N TRP A 608 -28.83 -25.94 9.71
CA TRP A 608 -28.53 -26.93 10.74
C TRP A 608 -28.62 -26.33 12.14
N LEU A 609 -28.07 -25.13 12.34
CA LEU A 609 -28.10 -24.43 13.63
C LEU A 609 -29.52 -24.12 14.09
N GLU A 610 -30.35 -23.58 13.19
CA GLU A 610 -31.76 -23.31 13.46
C GLU A 610 -32.48 -24.61 13.86
N GLN A 611 -32.22 -25.70 13.15
CA GLN A 611 -32.83 -26.98 13.42
C GLN A 611 -32.43 -27.56 14.79
N GLU A 612 -31.16 -27.46 15.17
CA GLU A 612 -30.69 -27.88 16.49
C GLU A 612 -31.26 -27.03 17.62
N LEU A 613 -31.39 -25.71 17.40
CA LEU A 613 -32.07 -24.81 18.33
C LEU A 613 -33.53 -25.23 18.54
N ARG A 614 -34.27 -25.51 17.46
CA ARG A 614 -35.65 -26.03 17.50
C ARG A 614 -35.78 -27.36 18.22
N ARG A 615 -34.78 -28.23 18.10
CA ARG A 615 -34.82 -29.57 18.70
C ARG A 615 -34.53 -29.55 20.20
N ARG A 616 -33.57 -28.74 20.64
CA ARG A 616 -33.01 -28.81 22.01
C ARG A 616 -33.41 -27.64 22.90
N PHE A 617 -33.76 -26.50 22.30
CA PHE A 617 -33.87 -25.22 23.00
C PHE A 617 -35.20 -24.50 22.75
N ASP A 618 -36.26 -25.22 22.36
CA ASP A 618 -37.63 -24.70 22.29
C ASP A 618 -38.24 -24.54 23.69
N TYR A 619 -37.64 -23.68 24.52
CA TYR A 619 -38.14 -23.32 25.84
C TYR A 619 -39.31 -22.36 25.69
N ARG A 620 -40.39 -22.60 26.44
CA ARG A 620 -41.47 -21.63 26.58
C ARG A 620 -41.07 -20.51 27.56
N CYS A 621 -40.89 -19.29 27.06
CA CYS A 621 -40.63 -18.09 27.84
C CYS A 621 -41.89 -17.66 28.59
N CYS A 622 -41.96 -17.97 29.89
CA CYS A 622 -43.10 -17.72 30.75
C CYS A 622 -42.89 -16.42 31.54
N GLN A 623 -43.79 -15.45 31.38
CA GLN A 623 -43.72 -14.18 32.12
C GLN A 623 -44.15 -14.35 33.58
N THR A 624 -45.05 -15.29 33.86
CA THR A 624 -45.53 -15.58 35.22
C THR A 624 -45.16 -16.98 35.67
N LEU A 625 -45.08 -17.16 36.99
CA LEU A 625 -44.81 -18.48 37.60
C LEU A 625 -45.93 -19.49 37.27
N GLU A 626 -47.17 -19.04 37.17
CA GLU A 626 -48.32 -19.89 36.82
C GLU A 626 -48.20 -20.47 35.40
N GLN A 627 -47.77 -19.65 34.43
CA GLN A 627 -47.48 -20.10 33.06
C GLN A 627 -46.35 -21.14 33.07
N PHE A 628 -45.28 -20.88 33.83
CA PHE A 628 -44.14 -21.77 33.98
C PHE A 628 -44.51 -23.14 34.57
N GLN A 629 -45.36 -23.17 35.60
CA GLN A 629 -45.84 -24.40 36.21
C GLN A 629 -46.71 -25.22 35.25
N ARG A 630 -47.63 -24.57 34.52
CA ARG A 630 -48.55 -25.22 33.56
C ARG A 630 -47.88 -25.67 32.27
N ALA A 631 -46.69 -25.17 31.94
CA ALA A 631 -45.99 -25.56 30.73
C ALA A 631 -45.66 -27.08 30.74
N PRO A 632 -46.05 -27.85 29.70
CA PRO A 632 -45.94 -29.32 29.71
C PRO A 632 -44.52 -29.85 29.46
N GLY A 633 -43.56 -28.98 29.15
CA GLY A 633 -42.19 -29.34 28.77
C GLY A 633 -41.16 -28.29 29.17
N LEU A 634 -40.26 -27.96 28.26
CA LEU A 634 -39.21 -26.97 28.48
C LEU A 634 -39.82 -25.58 28.71
N ALA A 635 -39.47 -24.93 29.81
CA ALA A 635 -39.93 -23.58 30.13
C ALA A 635 -38.84 -22.76 30.83
N LEU A 636 -38.90 -21.44 30.67
CA LEU A 636 -37.93 -20.50 31.20
C LEU A 636 -38.63 -19.24 31.68
N THR A 637 -38.14 -18.64 32.77
CA THR A 637 -38.55 -17.31 33.23
C THR A 637 -37.41 -16.31 33.11
N GLN A 638 -37.71 -15.00 33.09
CA GLN A 638 -36.68 -13.95 33.09
C GLN A 638 -35.72 -14.06 34.29
N ASN A 639 -36.22 -14.53 35.43
CA ASN A 639 -35.44 -14.77 36.65
C ASN A 639 -34.64 -16.09 36.63
N ARG A 640 -34.28 -16.58 35.43
CA ARG A 640 -33.44 -17.76 35.18
C ARG A 640 -33.93 -19.05 35.84
N HIS A 641 -35.24 -19.16 36.10
CA HIS A 641 -35.84 -20.42 36.51
C HIS A 641 -36.12 -21.24 35.25
N ILE A 642 -35.44 -22.37 35.14
CA ILE A 642 -35.42 -23.28 33.99
C ILE A 642 -36.18 -24.55 34.38
N LYS A 643 -37.05 -25.01 33.49
CA LYS A 643 -37.76 -26.29 33.58
C LYS A 643 -37.27 -27.21 32.47
N LEU A 644 -36.72 -28.35 32.87
CA LEU A 644 -36.17 -29.40 32.00
C LEU A 644 -37.13 -30.59 32.00
N GLY A 645 -38.31 -30.40 31.40
CA GLY A 645 -39.37 -31.41 31.35
C GLY A 645 -40.28 -31.37 32.59
N THR A 646 -40.76 -32.52 33.07
CA THR A 646 -41.74 -32.59 34.16
C THR A 646 -41.13 -32.63 35.55
N GLN A 647 -39.93 -33.19 35.70
CA GLN A 647 -39.34 -33.49 37.02
C GLN A 647 -38.13 -32.62 37.38
N HIS A 648 -37.42 -32.06 36.40
CA HIS A 648 -36.17 -31.34 36.65
C HIS A 648 -36.37 -29.83 36.49
N HIS A 649 -36.00 -29.08 37.53
CA HIS A 649 -36.04 -27.61 37.53
C HIS A 649 -34.72 -27.10 38.07
N GLU A 650 -34.21 -26.04 37.46
CA GLU A 650 -32.92 -25.43 37.80
C GLU A 650 -33.11 -23.93 37.94
N LYS A 651 -32.49 -23.35 38.96
CA LYS A 651 -32.40 -21.90 39.13
C LYS A 651 -30.98 -21.57 39.56
N ASP A 652 -30.30 -20.79 38.74
CA ASP A 652 -28.92 -20.37 39.01
C ASP A 652 -28.87 -18.85 39.26
N ASP A 653 -28.72 -18.47 40.53
CA ASP A 653 -28.59 -17.08 40.95
C ASP A 653 -27.14 -16.63 41.14
N ARG A 654 -26.15 -17.45 40.74
CA ARG A 654 -24.75 -17.05 40.79
C ARG A 654 -24.57 -15.77 39.96
N PRO A 655 -23.76 -14.80 40.44
CA PRO A 655 -23.64 -13.47 39.82
C PRO A 655 -23.19 -13.54 38.35
N GLY A 656 -22.48 -14.61 37.97
CA GLY A 656 -22.02 -14.79 36.59
C GLY A 656 -23.13 -14.98 35.55
N GLY A 657 -24.37 -15.33 35.93
CA GLY A 657 -25.48 -15.48 34.99
C GLY A 657 -26.22 -14.18 34.66
N THR A 658 -25.95 -13.10 35.40
CA THR A 658 -26.51 -11.74 35.18
C THR A 658 -25.44 -10.74 34.77
N ASP A 659 -24.17 -11.13 34.86
CA ASP A 659 -23.03 -10.29 34.54
C ASP A 659 -22.84 -10.22 33.03
N SER A 660 -23.21 -9.08 32.44
CA SER A 660 -23.08 -8.81 31.00
C SER A 660 -21.63 -8.93 30.52
N ARG A 661 -20.65 -8.71 31.40
CA ARG A 661 -19.21 -8.94 31.14
C ARG A 661 -18.89 -10.38 30.77
N ARG A 662 -19.78 -11.33 31.07
CA ARG A 662 -19.60 -12.77 30.80
C ARG A 662 -20.47 -13.28 29.66
N PHE A 663 -21.37 -12.48 29.12
CA PHE A 663 -22.23 -12.88 28.00
C PHE A 663 -21.38 -13.23 26.77
N VAL A 664 -21.81 -14.26 26.07
CA VAL A 664 -21.09 -14.83 24.91
C VAL A 664 -21.89 -14.70 23.63
N LEU A 665 -23.21 -14.55 23.72
CA LEU A 665 -24.10 -14.32 22.57
C LEU A 665 -23.98 -12.87 22.09
N GLY A 666 -24.11 -12.67 20.78
CA GLY A 666 -23.99 -11.36 20.13
C GLY A 666 -22.81 -11.28 19.18
N TRP A 667 -23.00 -10.51 18.10
CA TRP A 667 -22.02 -10.37 17.02
C TRP A 667 -20.94 -9.33 17.29
N ASP A 668 -21.18 -8.43 18.24
CA ASP A 668 -20.25 -7.38 18.65
C ASP A 668 -19.95 -7.49 20.14
N ASN A 669 -18.76 -7.03 20.52
CA ASN A 669 -18.32 -6.99 21.91
C ASN A 669 -18.38 -5.59 22.53
N ALA A 670 -19.03 -4.63 21.86
CA ALA A 670 -19.06 -3.23 22.28
C ALA A 670 -19.65 -3.05 23.69
N GLN A 671 -20.79 -3.69 23.96
CA GLN A 671 -21.42 -3.64 25.29
C GLN A 671 -20.53 -4.27 26.37
N ARG A 672 -19.93 -5.43 26.07
CA ARG A 672 -19.04 -6.14 26.99
C ARG A 672 -17.77 -5.34 27.30
N LEU A 673 -17.19 -4.69 26.29
CA LEU A 673 -16.06 -3.77 26.44
C LEU A 673 -16.44 -2.54 27.27
N SER A 674 -17.64 -1.98 27.07
CA SER A 674 -18.15 -0.87 27.88
C SER A 674 -18.27 -1.25 29.36
N ASP A 675 -18.87 -2.41 29.66
CA ASP A 675 -19.07 -2.88 31.03
C ASP A 675 -17.75 -3.23 31.73
N LEU A 676 -16.79 -3.82 31.00
CA LEU A 676 -15.42 -4.05 31.51
C LEU A 676 -14.69 -2.74 31.79
N ARG A 677 -14.74 -1.76 30.87
CA ARG A 677 -14.15 -0.42 31.08
C ARG A 677 -14.75 0.28 32.30
N GLY A 678 -16.07 0.19 32.47
CA GLY A 678 -16.78 0.72 33.62
C GLY A 678 -16.30 0.10 34.93
N SER A 679 -16.25 -1.24 35.00
CA SER A 679 -15.74 -1.98 36.17
C SER A 679 -14.30 -1.58 36.52
N LEU A 680 -13.43 -1.54 35.52
CA LEU A 680 -12.01 -1.23 35.67
C LEU A 680 -11.81 0.22 36.17
N SER A 681 -12.62 1.16 35.67
CA SER A 681 -12.62 2.54 36.18
C SER A 681 -13.00 2.60 37.67
N GLY A 682 -14.00 1.83 38.10
CA GLY A 682 -14.41 1.74 39.51
C GLY A 682 -13.33 1.11 40.39
N LEU A 683 -12.68 0.03 39.93
CA LEU A 683 -11.55 -0.58 40.64
C LEU A 683 -10.36 0.37 40.78
N ARG A 684 -10.03 1.14 39.73
CA ARG A 684 -8.96 2.15 39.78
C ARG A 684 -9.28 3.29 40.76
N GLN A 685 -10.53 3.74 40.82
CA GLN A 685 -10.97 4.73 41.82
C GLN A 685 -10.82 4.20 43.26
N LEU A 686 -11.24 2.94 43.49
CA LEU A 686 -11.05 2.28 44.78
C LEU A 686 -9.56 2.15 45.13
N GLN A 687 -8.71 1.74 44.18
CA GLN A 687 -7.27 1.68 44.38
C GLN A 687 -6.68 3.03 44.79
N GLN A 688 -7.09 4.12 44.13
CA GLN A 688 -6.63 5.46 44.47
C GLN A 688 -7.06 5.87 45.88
N SER A 689 -8.29 5.52 46.29
CA SER A 689 -8.78 5.80 47.65
C SER A 689 -7.99 5.06 48.73
N VAL A 690 -7.64 3.79 48.47
CA VAL A 690 -6.82 2.96 49.39
C VAL A 690 -5.38 3.49 49.45
N LEU A 691 -4.78 3.86 48.32
CA LEU A 691 -3.44 4.47 48.30
C LEU A 691 -3.39 5.78 49.09
N LYS A 692 -4.41 6.63 48.98
CA LYS A 692 -4.52 7.85 49.79
C LYS A 692 -4.59 7.51 51.29
N THR A 693 -5.43 6.55 51.66
CA THR A 693 -5.55 6.09 53.05
C THR A 693 -4.21 5.58 53.60
N ILE A 694 -3.47 4.79 52.82
CA ILE A 694 -2.13 4.30 53.22
C ILE A 694 -1.15 5.47 53.39
N SER A 695 -1.16 6.46 52.50
CA SER A 695 -0.32 7.65 52.59
C SER A 695 -0.62 8.48 53.85
N ASP A 696 -1.90 8.68 54.15
CA ASP A 696 -2.33 9.40 55.35
C ASP A 696 -1.83 8.66 56.62
N MET A 697 -1.98 7.33 56.66
CA MET A 697 -1.48 6.48 57.75
C MET A 697 0.06 6.47 57.86
N GLU A 698 0.80 6.59 56.76
CA GLU A 698 2.27 6.75 56.80
C GLU A 698 2.68 8.09 57.42
N SER A 699 1.92 9.16 57.14
CA SER A 699 2.16 10.46 57.75
C SER A 699 1.92 10.44 59.26
N ASP A 700 0.85 9.78 59.71
CA ASP A 700 0.53 9.56 61.11
C ASP A 700 1.60 8.72 61.81
N SER A 701 2.06 7.65 61.16
CA SER A 701 3.13 6.78 61.68
C SER A 701 4.43 7.56 61.90
N ARG A 702 4.82 8.43 60.96
CA ARG A 702 6.01 9.30 61.10
C ARG A 702 5.84 10.29 62.26
N LEU A 703 4.65 10.83 62.45
CA LEU A 703 4.36 11.76 63.55
C LEU A 703 4.44 11.05 64.91
N LEU A 704 3.87 9.84 65.02
CA LEU A 704 3.99 8.99 66.22
C LEU A 704 5.45 8.62 66.52
N SER A 705 6.22 8.21 65.50
CA SER A 705 7.66 7.92 65.69
C SER A 705 8.46 9.13 66.15
N LYS A 706 8.17 10.33 65.62
CA LYS A 706 8.80 11.58 66.11
C LYS A 706 8.46 11.86 67.57
N LYS A 707 7.20 11.65 67.99
CA LYS A 707 6.80 11.80 69.39
C LYS A 707 7.49 10.80 70.30
N LEU A 708 7.58 9.53 69.91
CA LEU A 708 8.30 8.51 70.69
C LEU A 708 9.81 8.83 70.83
N ALA A 709 10.47 9.26 69.76
CA ALA A 709 11.87 9.69 69.81
C ALA A 709 12.08 10.95 70.70
N ALA A 710 11.11 11.86 70.71
CA ALA A 710 11.11 13.01 71.61
C ALA A 710 10.94 12.59 73.07
N ILE A 711 10.11 11.57 73.38
CA ILE A 711 10.03 10.97 74.72
C ILE A 711 11.38 10.38 75.13
N ASP A 712 12.04 9.60 74.27
CA ASP A 712 13.35 9.03 74.58
C ASP A 712 14.41 10.12 74.86
N THR A 713 14.34 11.24 74.13
CA THR A 713 15.22 12.40 74.35
C THR A 713 14.93 13.08 75.68
N ALA A 714 13.66 13.20 76.07
CA ALA A 714 13.25 13.80 77.34
C ALA A 714 13.60 12.91 78.55
N SER A 715 13.44 11.59 78.41
CA SER A 715 13.82 10.61 79.44
C SER A 715 15.34 10.48 79.64
N GLY A 716 16.15 11.00 78.72
CA GLY A 716 17.61 11.02 78.83
C GLY A 716 18.19 12.01 79.84
N VAL A 717 17.37 12.86 80.46
CA VAL A 717 17.78 13.81 81.51
C VAL A 717 17.35 13.27 82.88
N PRO A 718 18.25 12.63 83.66
CA PRO A 718 17.88 11.92 84.88
C PRO A 718 17.74 12.82 86.13
N ASP A 719 18.33 14.02 86.13
CA ASP A 719 18.41 14.88 87.32
C ASP A 719 18.16 16.36 86.98
N PHE A 720 17.46 17.06 87.88
CA PHE A 720 17.17 18.49 87.79
C PHE A 720 18.46 19.33 87.82
N ASP A 721 19.52 18.84 88.48
CA ASP A 721 20.81 19.54 88.52
C ASP A 721 21.41 19.78 87.13
N LEU A 722 21.08 18.95 86.13
CA LEU A 722 21.54 19.10 84.75
C LEU A 722 20.87 20.29 84.02
N ILE A 723 19.75 20.79 84.52
CA ILE A 723 18.98 21.89 83.93
C ILE A 723 18.84 23.11 84.85
N ASP A 724 19.37 23.06 86.08
CA ASP A 724 19.37 24.18 87.02
C ASP A 724 20.32 25.31 86.57
N THR A 725 19.77 26.24 85.80
CA THR A 725 20.43 27.46 85.34
C THR A 725 20.42 28.57 86.38
N ALA A 726 19.50 28.54 87.36
CA ALA A 726 19.31 29.62 88.32
C ALA A 726 20.45 29.67 89.35
N ARG A 727 20.98 28.51 89.75
CA ARG A 727 22.14 28.42 90.65
C ARG A 727 23.40 29.07 90.07
N HIS A 728 23.78 28.69 88.85
CA HIS A 728 25.00 29.22 88.21
C HIS A 728 24.86 30.69 87.82
N GLN A 729 23.66 31.15 87.45
CA GLN A 729 23.42 32.56 87.20
C GLN A 729 23.69 33.41 88.46
N ARG A 730 23.23 32.98 89.65
CA ARG A 730 23.52 33.68 90.91
C ARG A 730 25.00 33.70 91.29
N GLU A 731 25.72 32.60 91.01
CA GLU A 731 27.17 32.53 91.25
C GLU A 731 27.95 33.46 90.31
N ILE A 732 27.54 33.56 89.04
CA ILE A 732 28.08 34.53 88.08
C ILE A 732 27.81 35.97 88.54
N ASP A 733 26.56 36.28 88.89
CA ASP A 733 26.17 37.62 89.33
C ASP A 733 26.94 38.06 90.59
N ALA A 734 27.23 37.12 91.52
CA ALA A 734 28.04 37.38 92.71
C ALA A 734 29.53 37.60 92.40
N LEU A 735 30.10 36.81 91.49
CA LEU A 735 31.49 36.96 91.06
C LEU A 735 31.70 38.24 90.23
N GLU A 736 30.71 38.66 89.44
CA GLU A 736 30.71 39.93 88.71
C GLU A 736 30.61 41.13 89.66
N ALA A 737 29.79 41.05 90.71
CA ALA A 737 29.72 42.07 91.75
C ALA A 737 31.05 42.21 92.54
N GLU A 738 31.72 41.10 92.87
CA GLU A 738 33.05 41.09 93.50
C GLU A 738 34.11 41.69 92.54
N ARG A 739 33.99 41.42 91.24
CA ARG A 739 34.85 42.00 90.19
C ARG A 739 34.71 43.52 90.15
N CYS A 740 33.48 44.03 90.00
CA CYS A 740 33.21 45.47 89.91
C CYS A 740 33.68 46.25 91.16
N ALA A 741 33.51 45.69 92.36
CA ALA A 741 33.94 46.33 93.60
C ALA A 741 35.46 46.52 93.71
N ILE A 742 36.27 45.63 93.11
CA ILE A 742 37.74 45.74 93.09
C ILE A 742 38.19 46.71 91.98
N GLU A 743 37.41 46.80 90.90
CA GLU A 743 37.70 47.58 89.69
C GLU A 743 37.50 49.09 89.85
N ASP A 744 36.52 49.50 90.67
CA ASP A 744 36.20 50.91 90.94
C ASP A 744 37.23 51.63 91.84
N SER A 745 38.24 50.92 92.34
CA SER A 745 39.21 51.44 93.31
C SER A 745 40.49 52.05 92.70
N ASN A 746 40.69 52.01 91.37
CA ASN A 746 41.96 52.44 90.75
C ASN A 746 41.82 53.04 89.34
N ASP A 747 41.92 54.37 89.23
CA ASP A 747 41.74 55.14 87.97
C ASP A 747 42.76 54.81 86.87
N ALA A 748 43.96 54.33 87.20
CA ALA A 748 44.96 53.88 86.23
C ALA A 748 44.56 52.56 85.53
N VAL A 749 43.85 51.68 86.24
CA VAL A 749 43.32 50.42 85.72
C VAL A 749 42.13 50.68 84.81
N ARG A 750 41.33 51.72 85.08
CA ARG A 750 40.20 52.14 84.24
C ARG A 750 40.64 52.57 82.84
N LEU A 751 41.68 53.40 82.72
CA LEU A 751 42.20 53.85 81.42
C LEU A 751 42.84 52.71 80.60
N LEU A 752 43.59 51.81 81.26
CA LEU A 752 44.15 50.64 80.60
C LEU A 752 43.06 49.65 80.15
N ARG A 753 41.95 49.57 80.89
CA ARG A 753 40.77 48.78 80.52
C ARG A 753 39.94 49.38 79.41
N GLU A 754 39.80 50.70 79.32
CA GLU A 754 39.17 51.34 78.16
C GLU A 754 39.94 51.01 76.86
N ARG A 755 41.28 51.02 76.93
CA ARG A 755 42.12 50.57 75.81
C ARG A 755 42.03 49.07 75.55
N LEU A 756 41.96 48.24 76.59
CA LEU A 756 41.77 46.80 76.45
C LEU A 756 40.39 46.46 75.86
N ASN A 757 39.33 47.14 76.30
CA ASN A 757 37.97 46.96 75.79
C ASN A 757 37.86 47.39 74.32
N ALA A 758 38.48 48.51 73.94
CA ALA A 758 38.56 48.91 72.54
C ALA A 758 39.31 47.88 71.67
N ALA A 759 40.40 47.29 72.19
CA ALA A 759 41.11 46.20 71.52
C ALA A 759 40.30 44.89 71.48
N ILE A 760 39.45 44.64 72.48
CA ILE A 760 38.50 43.50 72.54
C ILE A 760 37.39 43.68 71.51
N GLU A 761 36.75 44.85 71.45
CA GLU A 761 35.71 45.16 70.46
C GLU A 761 36.24 45.06 69.03
N ARG A 762 37.44 45.61 68.78
CA ARG A 762 38.07 45.53 67.45
C ARG A 762 38.44 44.09 67.08
N ARG A 763 38.90 43.29 68.05
CA ARG A 763 39.14 41.85 67.84
C ARG A 763 37.85 41.09 67.57
N PHE A 764 36.76 41.39 68.28
CA PHE A 764 35.46 40.77 68.02
C PHE A 764 34.93 41.13 66.62
N ALA A 765 35.08 42.39 66.19
CA ALA A 765 34.72 42.81 64.83
C ALA A 765 35.56 42.08 63.77
N ALA A 766 36.89 42.07 63.92
CA ALA A 766 37.78 41.34 63.00
C ALA A 766 37.49 39.83 62.99
N GLN A 767 37.14 39.24 64.14
CA GLN A 767 36.75 37.83 64.25
C GLN A 767 35.40 37.55 63.57
N HIS A 768 34.40 38.43 63.75
CA HIS A 768 33.12 38.33 63.06
C HIS A 768 33.29 38.44 61.53
N ASP A 769 34.10 39.39 61.05
CA ASP A 769 34.39 39.55 59.63
C ASP A 769 35.16 38.35 59.08
N ARG A 770 36.10 37.79 59.86
CA ARG A 770 36.82 36.56 59.48
C ARG A 770 35.86 35.38 59.37
N ASP A 771 34.98 35.20 60.36
CA ASP A 771 34.01 34.11 60.36
C ASP A 771 33.00 34.24 59.20
N ALA A 772 32.63 35.48 58.84
CA ALA A 772 31.86 35.76 57.62
C ALA A 772 32.63 35.40 56.34
N GLN A 773 33.92 35.72 56.25
CA GLN A 773 34.77 35.30 55.12
C GLN A 773 34.97 33.78 55.07
N VAL A 774 35.08 33.10 56.21
CA VAL A 774 35.12 31.62 56.29
C VAL A 774 33.82 31.01 55.78
N ALA A 775 32.67 31.59 56.12
CA ALA A 775 31.38 31.13 55.61
C ALA A 775 31.26 31.33 54.09
N ILE A 776 31.70 32.48 53.57
CA ILE A 776 31.74 32.77 52.12
C ILE A 776 32.69 31.78 51.40
N GLU A 777 33.91 31.60 51.90
CA GLU A 777 34.91 30.66 51.37
C GLU A 777 34.37 29.23 51.38
N SER A 778 33.76 28.78 52.49
CA SER A 778 33.19 27.43 52.60
C SER A 778 32.03 27.20 51.63
N ASN A 779 31.15 28.18 51.43
CA ASN A 779 30.04 28.06 50.49
C ASN A 779 30.55 28.03 49.04
N LEU A 780 31.48 28.93 48.69
CA LEU A 780 32.09 28.96 47.36
C LEU A 780 32.90 27.69 47.06
N LEU A 781 33.63 27.16 48.03
CA LEU A 781 34.33 25.86 47.90
C LEU A 781 33.36 24.73 47.63
N ARG A 782 32.25 24.66 48.38
CA ARG A 782 31.22 23.64 48.16
C ARG A 782 30.59 23.76 46.78
N GLU A 783 30.24 24.96 46.33
CA GLU A 783 29.69 25.21 44.99
C GLU A 783 30.70 24.86 43.89
N ASN A 784 31.96 25.24 44.08
CA ASN A 784 33.05 24.95 43.15
C ASN A 784 33.36 23.45 43.06
N ASP A 785 33.40 22.73 44.18
CA ASP A 785 33.62 21.27 44.21
C ASP A 785 32.48 20.53 43.50
N GLN A 786 31.23 20.94 43.76
CA GLN A 786 30.07 20.40 43.06
C GLN A 786 30.18 20.65 41.54
N ALA A 787 30.39 21.90 41.13
CA ALA A 787 30.53 22.26 39.72
C ALA A 787 31.72 21.57 39.03
N SER A 788 32.84 21.38 39.73
CA SER A 788 34.03 20.68 39.23
C SER A 788 33.75 19.19 39.02
N HIS A 789 33.11 18.52 39.98
CA HIS A 789 32.69 17.12 39.82
C HIS A 789 31.73 16.93 38.65
N TRP A 790 30.78 17.84 38.45
CA TRP A 790 29.90 17.82 37.29
C TRP A 790 30.68 18.00 35.98
N LEU A 791 31.60 18.97 35.92
CA LEU A 791 32.43 19.21 34.74
C LEU A 791 33.29 17.99 34.39
N GLU A 792 34.01 17.41 35.35
CA GLU A 792 34.85 16.21 35.13
C GLU A 792 34.02 15.03 34.63
N ARG A 793 32.87 14.76 35.26
CA ARG A 793 31.98 13.67 34.85
C ARG A 793 31.49 13.85 33.41
N HIS A 794 31.08 15.06 33.06
CA HIS A 794 30.57 15.36 31.72
C HIS A 794 31.67 15.35 30.66
N GLN A 795 32.85 15.86 30.97
CA GLN A 795 34.02 15.82 30.08
C GLN A 795 34.50 14.38 29.86
N SER A 796 34.56 13.56 30.90
CA SER A 796 34.95 12.14 30.78
C SER A 796 34.03 11.38 29.83
N LEU A 797 32.71 11.58 29.95
CA LEU A 797 31.73 10.95 29.05
C LEU A 797 31.80 11.48 27.61
N LEU A 798 32.09 12.78 27.42
CA LEU A 798 32.31 13.33 26.09
C LEU A 798 33.58 12.76 25.44
N ASN A 799 34.67 12.63 26.19
CA ASN A 799 35.92 12.04 25.72
C ASN A 799 35.75 10.56 25.34
N GLU A 800 34.97 9.81 26.13
CA GLU A 800 34.61 8.42 25.81
C GLU A 800 33.87 8.34 24.47
N ARG A 801 32.86 9.21 24.26
CA ARG A 801 32.10 9.27 23.00
C ARG A 801 32.92 9.76 21.81
N GLU A 802 33.88 10.64 22.05
CA GLU A 802 34.82 11.08 21.02
C GLU A 802 35.73 9.93 20.60
N SER A 803 36.20 9.09 21.54
CA SER A 803 37.00 7.90 21.23
C SER A 803 36.23 6.83 20.44
N GLN A 804 34.91 6.76 20.63
CA GLN A 804 34.01 5.87 19.91
C GLN A 804 33.53 6.44 18.56
N GLY A 805 33.88 7.68 18.22
CA GLY A 805 33.40 8.37 17.01
C GLY A 805 31.94 8.82 17.03
N THR A 806 31.18 8.52 18.10
CA THR A 806 29.76 8.87 18.23
C THR A 806 29.56 10.37 18.40
N LEU A 807 30.47 11.05 19.10
CA LEU A 807 30.40 12.50 19.28
C LEU A 807 30.54 13.26 17.94
N ALA A 808 31.36 12.77 17.02
CA ALA A 808 31.52 13.38 15.70
C ALA A 808 30.24 13.30 14.86
N ALA A 809 29.52 12.18 14.94
CA ALA A 809 28.21 12.03 14.31
C ALA A 809 27.17 12.95 14.96
N HIS A 810 27.16 13.07 16.29
CA HIS A 810 26.21 13.93 17.00
C HIS A 810 26.45 15.42 16.71
N ARG A 811 27.70 15.85 16.48
CA ARG A 811 28.02 17.25 16.16
C ARG A 811 27.34 17.76 14.88
N LEU A 812 27.01 16.87 13.93
CA LEU A 812 26.32 17.25 12.69
C LEU A 812 24.89 17.76 12.94
N THR A 813 24.27 17.41 14.07
CA THR A 813 22.90 17.83 14.40
C THR A 813 22.86 18.98 15.41
N PHE A 814 24.03 19.42 15.93
CA PHE A 814 24.08 20.47 16.96
C PHE A 814 23.57 21.82 16.46
N ASP A 815 23.85 22.20 15.21
CA ASP A 815 23.35 23.46 14.63
C ASP A 815 21.82 23.52 14.58
N ALA A 816 21.18 22.37 14.31
CA ALA A 816 19.72 22.28 14.30
C ALA A 816 19.12 22.39 15.70
N LEU A 817 19.76 21.78 16.71
CA LEU A 817 19.36 21.90 18.11
C LEU A 817 19.60 23.31 18.66
N ASP A 818 20.71 23.95 18.29
CA ASP A 818 21.00 25.34 18.62
C ASP A 818 19.95 26.29 18.09
N ALA A 819 19.54 26.15 16.82
CA ALA A 819 18.50 26.98 16.23
C ALA A 819 17.15 26.87 16.99
N GLN A 820 16.85 25.69 17.54
CA GLN A 820 15.63 25.45 18.31
C GLN A 820 15.72 25.97 19.76
N LEU A 821 16.88 25.86 20.40
CA LEU A 821 17.05 26.05 21.84
C LEU A 821 17.76 27.36 22.23
N HIS A 822 18.23 28.15 21.25
CA HIS A 822 19.06 29.34 21.49
C HIS A 822 18.49 30.27 22.58
N ASN A 823 17.20 30.59 22.50
CA ASN A 823 16.54 31.50 23.45
C ASN A 823 16.49 30.91 24.85
N HIS A 824 16.19 29.62 24.99
CA HIS A 824 16.09 28.94 26.28
C HIS A 824 17.46 28.79 26.94
N LEU A 825 18.49 28.44 26.19
CA LEU A 825 19.86 28.29 26.69
C LEU A 825 20.45 29.60 27.23
N SER A 826 20.05 30.74 26.65
CA SER A 826 20.52 32.06 27.09
C SER A 826 19.97 32.51 28.45
N GLN A 827 18.89 31.89 28.92
CA GLN A 827 18.18 32.27 30.14
C GLN A 827 18.55 31.42 31.36
N LEU A 828 19.33 30.35 31.18
CA LEU A 828 19.65 29.39 32.24
C LEU A 828 20.60 29.97 33.30
N GLN A 829 20.21 29.85 34.57
CA GLN A 829 20.96 30.32 35.73
C GLN A 829 21.47 29.17 36.61
N GLU A 830 20.77 28.03 36.63
CA GLU A 830 21.11 26.87 37.47
C GLU A 830 21.42 25.61 36.66
N ILE A 831 22.16 24.67 37.27
CA ILE A 831 22.49 23.37 36.66
C ILE A 831 21.24 22.48 36.53
N SER A 832 20.29 22.61 37.47
CA SER A 832 19.00 21.89 37.50
C SER A 832 18.17 22.15 36.23
N GLU A 833 18.18 23.38 35.73
CA GLU A 833 17.42 23.81 34.56
C GLU A 833 17.94 23.17 33.25
N PHE A 834 19.24 22.83 33.18
CA PHE A 834 19.79 22.07 32.04
C PHE A 834 19.19 20.66 31.96
N ALA A 835 19.02 19.98 33.10
CA ALA A 835 18.45 18.65 33.14
C ALA A 835 16.95 18.67 32.77
N GLU A 836 16.23 19.70 33.22
CA GLU A 836 14.82 19.89 32.86
C GLU A 836 14.65 20.18 31.36
N LEU A 837 15.45 21.13 30.82
CA LEU A 837 15.40 21.47 29.40
C LEU A 837 15.82 20.28 28.51
N GLN A 838 16.80 19.48 28.95
CA GLN A 838 17.16 18.23 28.28
C GLN A 838 15.98 17.26 28.22
N SER A 839 15.29 17.05 29.35
CA SER A 839 14.13 16.16 29.43
C SER A 839 12.98 16.64 28.53
N GLN A 840 12.66 17.94 28.56
CA GLN A 840 11.63 18.55 27.72
C GLN A 840 11.96 18.41 26.23
N THR A 841 13.23 18.65 25.84
CA THR A 841 13.68 18.54 24.45
C THR A 841 13.60 17.09 23.97
N SER A 842 14.11 16.13 24.74
CA SER A 842 13.99 14.70 24.42
C SER A 842 12.54 14.29 24.28
N HIS A 843 11.67 14.73 25.19
CA HIS A 843 10.24 14.43 25.14
C HIS A 843 9.57 15.01 23.89
N ALA A 844 9.85 16.27 23.54
CA ALA A 844 9.29 16.92 22.36
C ALA A 844 9.70 16.21 21.06
N ILE A 845 10.97 15.83 20.94
CA ILE A 845 11.47 15.08 19.77
C ILE A 845 10.85 13.67 19.72
N GLN A 846 10.73 12.98 20.87
CA GLN A 846 10.08 11.67 20.95
C GLN A 846 8.60 11.73 20.55
N VAL A 847 7.86 12.74 20.98
CA VAL A 847 6.46 12.96 20.60
C VAL A 847 6.36 13.17 19.08
N ARG A 848 7.26 13.97 18.50
CA ARG A 848 7.32 14.18 17.05
C ARG A 848 7.65 12.89 16.30
N LEU A 849 8.60 12.09 16.77
CA LEU A 849 8.96 10.80 16.19
C LEU A 849 7.78 9.81 16.22
N ASN A 850 7.03 9.77 17.32
CA ASN A 850 5.83 8.94 17.44
C ASN A 850 4.72 9.41 16.49
N ALA A 851 4.54 10.73 16.34
CA ALA A 851 3.60 11.29 15.38
C ALA A 851 3.96 10.91 13.93
N LEU A 852 5.25 10.96 13.57
CA LEU A 852 5.74 10.52 12.25
C LEU A 852 5.52 9.02 12.01
N HIS A 853 5.75 8.17 13.02
CA HIS A 853 5.43 6.74 12.93
C HIS A 853 3.93 6.51 12.67
N SER A 854 3.06 7.19 13.41
CA SER A 854 1.61 7.09 13.21
C SER A 854 1.14 7.59 11.84
N ALA A 855 1.83 8.60 11.28
CA ALA A 855 1.55 9.13 9.95
C ALA A 855 2.04 8.21 8.82
N ALA A 856 3.04 7.35 9.08
CA ALA A 856 3.58 6.41 8.10
C ALA A 856 2.67 5.19 7.87
N GLU A 857 1.96 4.72 8.90
CA GLU A 857 1.04 3.58 8.82
C GLU A 857 -0.01 3.67 7.69
N PRO A 858 -0.79 4.78 7.56
CA PRO A 858 -1.79 4.88 6.49
C PRO A 858 -1.15 4.93 5.10
N ILE A 859 0.01 5.59 4.95
CA ILE A 859 0.72 5.69 3.65
C ILE A 859 1.27 4.34 3.22
N HIS A 860 1.79 3.56 4.18
CA HIS A 860 2.22 2.19 3.93
C HIS A 860 1.03 1.28 3.56
N ALA A 861 -0.09 1.38 4.27
CA ALA A 861 -1.31 0.63 3.95
C ALA A 861 -1.88 1.01 2.57
N ASP A 862 -1.87 2.29 2.21
CA ASP A 862 -2.30 2.79 0.90
C ASP A 862 -1.37 2.33 -0.22
N GLY A 863 -0.05 2.32 0.04
CA GLY A 863 0.95 1.76 -0.86
C GLY A 863 0.71 0.27 -1.13
N ILE A 864 0.50 -0.54 -0.08
CA ILE A 864 0.19 -1.98 -0.22
C ILE A 864 -1.11 -2.18 -1.01
N ARG A 865 -2.16 -1.43 -0.69
CA ARG A 865 -3.44 -1.52 -1.42
C ARG A 865 -3.30 -1.13 -2.89
N ALA A 866 -2.48 -0.14 -3.22
CA ALA A 866 -2.20 0.23 -4.59
C ALA A 866 -1.39 -0.85 -5.32
N MET A 867 -0.40 -1.46 -4.65
CA MET A 867 0.40 -2.57 -5.18
C MET A 867 -0.43 -3.83 -5.42
N GLN A 868 -1.41 -4.16 -4.56
CA GLN A 868 -2.32 -5.29 -4.77
C GLN A 868 -3.29 -5.10 -5.94
N LYS A 869 -3.57 -3.84 -6.32
CA LYS A 869 -4.45 -3.50 -7.45
C LYS A 869 -3.72 -3.54 -8.80
N PHE A 870 -2.39 -3.38 -8.79
CA PHE A 870 -1.52 -3.49 -9.97
C PHE A 870 -1.23 -4.95 -10.26
#